data_AF-A0AAV2KB97-F1
#
_entry.id   AF-A0AAV2KB97-F1
#
_cell.length_a   1.000
_cell.length_b   1.000
_cell.length_c   1.000
_cell.angle_alpha   90.00
_cell.angle_beta   90.00
_cell.angle_gamma   90.00
#
_symmetry.space_group_name_H-M   'P 1'
#
loop_
_entity.id
_entity.type
_entity.pdbx_description
1 polymer ?
#
loop_
_entity_poly.entity_id
_entity_poly.type
_entity_poly.pdbx_seq_one_letter_code
_entity_poly.pdbx_strand_id
1 'polypeptide(L)'
;MSGYLQEAYLWTKQVLSIMEKSLVILQEIKDGSLDEGVAYASYTTRSLFQYMFLVQRHFEISHFHHPWLLQHFAFLYRTILPGFQRTVGIADSNYNWFYGPESQLVFLDRFVLRNGSGNWLAEKIRQNRVTEGPGQPARSQRWCTLHTEFLWYDPSLSPAPPSDYGTSQLHYFEDWGVVTYGSALPAKTSNTFLSFKSGKLGGRAMYDIVHKSKYKEWVRGWRNFNAGHEHPDQNSFTFAPNGVPFITEALYGPKYTLLNNAVLFGSDVSGACFKPWAGQITESCDSKWLKYKTGQAADSQGQVEVAMQRQDMVFVRGEGSAAYNPELKVRSFQRNLLLLHPQLLLLVDHFALAQDSPSRAMSAFFHNTELAFSGIRKGSMHGAFVRHDKDKYKMFWVDDTGFSNKGTVGFWKYPANFGYNGSNYVNVTAALRYPFSRMVYALVGPGVELQSLRVRGDDQRLDIRVSTKQQTYTVHLVTGEVPSSPLYAMILSDHKKVVFERTVAEAERPPAEVEEYVNLVEDNLQHVKPVFQQMERHILSRVLNSATFRRTAERLLQFSDKKKTEGIVEKMFAKSKNKQGRAKGGRRLNLGYKLSENLPDIFAQIELSEKRDRQRTFRRVYEDNPESNVDSHLFIDYADKKGGLARPQAKDSEADPGESLSHTGVYIRLFLLMNTGTFFLLLAVLVTRFQGGHSLHTHRYFYSILLIDSCILLFLFSSCSHSQC
;
A
#
# COMPACT_ATOMS: atom_id res chain seq x y z
N MET A 1 11.00 -36.95 3.90
CA MET A 1 12.10 -36.00 4.16
C MET A 1 12.80 -35.54 2.88
N SER A 2 13.26 -36.41 1.95
CA SER A 2 13.79 -35.95 0.63
C SER A 2 12.74 -35.24 -0.24
N GLY A 3 11.49 -35.73 -0.30
CA GLY A 3 10.40 -35.07 -1.05
C GLY A 3 10.16 -33.60 -0.63
N TYR A 4 10.28 -33.29 0.66
CA TYR A 4 10.15 -31.92 1.16
C TYR A 4 11.31 -31.01 0.76
N LEU A 5 12.52 -31.53 0.49
CA LEU A 5 13.63 -30.69 0.01
C LEU A 5 13.43 -30.29 -1.46
N GLN A 6 12.87 -31.18 -2.28
CA GLN A 6 12.59 -30.87 -3.69
C GLN A 6 11.49 -29.81 -3.81
N GLU A 7 10.38 -29.99 -3.09
CA GLU A 7 9.28 -29.03 -3.02
C GLU A 7 9.75 -27.70 -2.42
N ALA A 8 10.44 -27.72 -1.27
CA ALA A 8 10.94 -26.52 -0.63
C ALA A 8 11.96 -25.77 -1.49
N TYR A 9 12.78 -26.47 -2.29
CA TYR A 9 13.73 -25.82 -3.20
C TYR A 9 13.00 -25.01 -4.27
N LEU A 10 11.99 -25.60 -4.90
CA LEU A 10 11.16 -24.93 -5.91
C LEU A 10 10.43 -23.72 -5.32
N TRP A 11 9.80 -23.88 -4.14
CA TRP A 11 9.11 -22.78 -3.48
C TRP A 11 10.07 -21.67 -3.08
N THR A 12 11.23 -22.01 -2.53
CA THR A 12 12.25 -21.02 -2.12
C THR A 12 12.77 -20.25 -3.32
N LYS A 13 13.11 -20.94 -4.41
CA LYS A 13 13.58 -20.30 -5.64
C LYS A 13 12.53 -19.36 -6.23
N GLN A 14 11.25 -19.75 -6.21
CA GLN A 14 10.17 -18.89 -6.69
C GLN A 14 9.99 -17.64 -5.83
N VAL A 15 10.00 -17.79 -4.50
CA VAL A 15 9.89 -16.66 -3.57
C VAL A 15 11.04 -15.68 -3.77
N LEU A 16 12.28 -16.17 -3.82
CA LEU A 16 13.45 -15.32 -4.03
C LEU A 16 13.40 -14.63 -5.40
N SER A 17 13.05 -15.34 -6.47
CA SER A 17 12.91 -14.75 -7.82
C SER A 17 11.93 -13.57 -7.84
N ILE A 18 10.83 -13.64 -7.09
CA ILE A 18 9.85 -12.56 -7.01
C ILE A 18 10.37 -11.43 -6.12
N MET A 19 10.78 -11.75 -4.89
CA MET A 19 11.13 -10.76 -3.89
C MET A 19 12.42 -10.00 -4.22
N GLU A 20 13.42 -10.67 -4.80
CA GLU A 20 14.66 -10.01 -5.24
C GLU A 20 14.39 -9.01 -6.37
N LYS A 21 13.52 -9.34 -7.35
CA LYS A 21 13.10 -8.38 -8.38
C LYS A 21 12.40 -7.16 -7.78
N SER A 22 11.49 -7.40 -6.83
CA SER A 22 10.80 -6.32 -6.12
C SER A 22 11.79 -5.44 -5.35
N LEU A 23 12.80 -6.02 -4.69
CA LEU A 23 13.84 -5.26 -3.99
C LEU A 23 14.70 -4.44 -4.96
N VAL A 24 15.06 -4.98 -6.12
CA VAL A 24 15.78 -4.19 -7.14
C VAL A 24 14.95 -2.99 -7.60
N ILE A 25 13.67 -3.17 -7.90
CA ILE A 25 12.75 -2.08 -8.26
C ILE A 25 12.63 -1.07 -7.10
N LEU A 26 12.56 -1.55 -5.86
CA LEU A 26 12.44 -0.72 -4.66
C LEU A 26 13.64 0.22 -4.46
N GLN A 27 14.80 -0.06 -5.07
CA GLN A 27 15.97 0.83 -5.02
C GLN A 27 15.69 2.20 -5.64
N GLU A 28 14.71 2.32 -6.53
CA GLU A 28 14.34 3.58 -7.16
C GLU A 28 13.58 4.52 -6.23
N ILE A 29 12.95 3.99 -5.18
CA ILE A 29 12.27 4.79 -4.16
C ILE A 29 13.32 5.34 -3.19
N LYS A 30 13.66 6.62 -3.34
CA LYS A 30 14.77 7.27 -2.62
C LYS A 30 14.40 7.87 -1.28
N ASP A 31 13.12 8.04 -0.98
CA ASP A 31 12.64 8.71 0.23
C ASP A 31 12.14 7.73 1.32
N GLY A 32 12.29 6.42 1.10
CA GLY A 32 11.89 5.38 2.05
C GLY A 32 10.38 5.16 2.15
N SER A 33 9.58 5.83 1.32
CA SER A 33 8.12 5.75 1.34
C SER A 33 7.57 4.50 0.64
N LEU A 34 6.25 4.31 0.74
CA LEU A 34 5.47 3.37 -0.07
C LEU A 34 4.17 4.07 -0.49
N ASP A 35 3.80 3.93 -1.76
CA ASP A 35 2.71 4.64 -2.43
C ASP A 35 1.33 4.36 -1.78
N GLU A 36 1.11 3.12 -1.33
CA GLU A 36 -0.12 2.69 -0.66
C GLU A 36 -0.36 3.32 0.73
N GLY A 37 0.53 4.20 1.19
CA GLY A 37 0.40 4.93 2.45
C GLY A 37 0.80 4.14 3.69
N VAL A 38 0.77 4.80 4.84
CA VAL A 38 1.45 4.32 6.06
C VAL A 38 0.85 3.03 6.62
N ALA A 39 -0.47 2.85 6.52
CA ALA A 39 -1.13 1.65 7.00
C ALA A 39 -0.76 0.42 6.17
N TYR A 40 -0.87 0.48 4.83
CA TYR A 40 -0.45 -0.61 3.95
C TYR A 40 1.06 -0.79 3.92
N ALA A 41 1.85 0.28 4.06
CA ALA A 41 3.29 0.17 4.24
C ALA A 41 3.66 -0.69 5.46
N SER A 42 2.92 -0.57 6.57
CA SER A 42 3.12 -1.43 7.73
C SER A 42 2.78 -2.91 7.46
N TYR A 43 1.82 -3.16 6.56
CA TYR A 43 1.51 -4.50 6.04
C TYR A 43 2.69 -5.04 5.23
N THR A 44 3.15 -4.27 4.24
CA THR A 44 4.26 -4.66 3.34
C THR A 44 5.54 -4.91 4.13
N THR A 45 5.94 -3.97 4.99
CA THR A 45 7.18 -4.05 5.78
C THR A 45 7.16 -5.16 6.82
N ARG A 46 5.98 -5.57 7.34
CA ARG A 46 5.86 -6.75 8.21
C ARG A 46 6.48 -7.98 7.54
N SER A 47 6.10 -8.24 6.29
CA SER A 47 6.57 -9.42 5.54
C SER A 47 7.95 -9.18 4.92
N LEU A 48 8.20 -7.97 4.41
CA LEU A 48 9.48 -7.63 3.80
C LEU A 48 10.65 -7.74 4.79
N PHE A 49 10.47 -7.30 6.04
CA PHE A 49 11.53 -7.39 7.05
C PHE A 49 11.75 -8.82 7.52
N GLN A 50 10.69 -9.64 7.57
CA GLN A 50 10.83 -11.09 7.79
C GLN A 50 11.63 -11.73 6.65
N TYR A 51 11.33 -11.36 5.40
CA TYR A 51 12.09 -11.81 4.24
C TYR A 51 13.57 -11.44 4.38
N MET A 52 13.89 -10.16 4.52
CA MET A 52 15.28 -9.67 4.66
C MET A 52 16.03 -10.37 5.81
N PHE A 53 15.39 -10.56 6.96
CA PHE A 53 15.99 -11.27 8.09
C PHE A 53 16.25 -12.75 7.78
N LEU A 54 15.25 -13.46 7.25
CA LEU A 54 15.32 -14.90 7.04
C LEU A 54 16.28 -15.26 5.92
N VAL A 55 16.29 -14.52 4.81
CA VAL A 55 17.20 -14.81 3.69
C VAL A 55 18.65 -14.51 4.05
N GLN A 56 18.89 -13.45 4.83
CA GLN A 56 20.23 -13.21 5.39
C GLN A 56 20.65 -14.35 6.32
N ARG A 57 19.76 -14.76 7.24
CA ARG A 57 20.07 -15.81 8.22
C ARG A 57 20.31 -17.18 7.60
N HIS A 58 19.53 -17.54 6.57
CA HIS A 58 19.49 -18.90 6.04
C HIS A 58 20.26 -19.09 4.74
N PHE A 59 20.45 -18.02 3.96
CA PHE A 59 21.10 -18.07 2.65
C PHE A 59 22.23 -17.04 2.49
N GLU A 60 22.54 -16.26 3.54
CA GLU A 60 23.59 -15.23 3.48
C GLU A 60 23.33 -14.15 2.40
N ILE A 61 22.05 -13.89 2.11
CA ILE A 61 21.62 -12.82 1.19
C ILE A 61 21.25 -11.59 2.03
N SER A 62 22.08 -10.54 1.97
CA SER A 62 21.90 -9.35 2.82
C SER A 62 21.25 -8.19 2.08
N HIS A 63 20.23 -7.61 2.70
CA HIS A 63 19.54 -6.40 2.22
C HIS A 63 19.55 -5.26 3.24
N PHE A 64 20.34 -5.36 4.31
CA PHE A 64 20.32 -4.35 5.39
C PHE A 64 20.93 -3.00 5.01
N HIS A 65 21.66 -2.92 3.89
CA HIS A 65 22.19 -1.66 3.34
C HIS A 65 21.36 -1.14 2.17
N HIS A 66 20.15 -1.68 1.96
CA HIS A 66 19.30 -1.30 0.84
C HIS A 66 18.93 0.20 0.92
N PRO A 67 19.10 1.01 -0.14
CA PRO A 67 18.93 2.47 -0.09
C PRO A 67 17.58 2.92 0.48
N TRP A 68 16.49 2.29 0.03
CA TRP A 68 15.15 2.56 0.56
C TRP A 68 15.03 2.23 2.06
N LEU A 69 15.66 1.15 2.53
CA LEU A 69 15.58 0.72 3.93
C LEU A 69 16.28 1.72 4.85
N LEU A 70 17.39 2.32 4.39
CA LEU A 70 18.10 3.37 5.12
C LEU A 70 17.23 4.61 5.35
N GLN A 71 16.26 4.87 4.46
CA GLN A 71 15.36 6.02 4.53
C GLN A 71 14.02 5.69 5.19
N HIS A 72 13.67 4.41 5.35
CA HIS A 72 12.32 4.00 5.80
C HIS A 72 11.98 4.47 7.23
N PHE A 73 12.97 4.73 8.08
CA PHE A 73 12.70 5.38 9.38
C PHE A 73 12.05 6.76 9.21
N ALA A 74 12.47 7.55 8.22
CA ALA A 74 11.88 8.85 7.94
C ALA A 74 10.39 8.71 7.58
N PHE A 75 10.01 7.68 6.83
CA PHE A 75 8.62 7.44 6.50
C PHE A 75 7.75 7.21 7.73
N LEU A 76 8.19 6.41 8.71
CA LEU A 76 7.45 6.17 9.96
C LEU A 76 7.48 7.39 10.91
N TYR A 77 8.63 8.06 11.00
CA TYR A 77 8.82 9.20 11.91
C TYR A 77 8.15 10.48 11.42
N ARG A 78 8.13 10.74 10.11
CA ARG A 78 7.61 12.01 9.56
C ARG A 78 6.13 11.99 9.24
N THR A 79 5.48 10.83 9.26
CA THR A 79 4.05 10.68 8.97
C THR A 79 3.17 10.53 10.21
N ILE A 80 3.77 10.49 11.40
CA ILE A 80 3.06 10.39 12.68
C ILE A 80 2.63 11.78 13.18
N LEU A 81 1.38 11.89 13.61
CA LEU A 81 0.82 13.12 14.17
C LEU A 81 1.29 13.35 15.61
N PRO A 82 1.18 14.60 16.11
CA PRO A 82 1.44 14.91 17.50
C PRO A 82 0.65 14.01 18.45
N GLY A 83 1.32 13.51 19.50
CA GLY A 83 0.72 12.56 20.45
C GLY A 83 0.94 11.08 20.12
N PHE A 84 1.60 10.76 18.99
CA PHE A 84 2.05 9.40 18.66
C PHE A 84 0.95 8.32 18.51
N GLN A 85 -0.28 8.75 18.21
CA GLN A 85 -1.45 7.85 18.11
C GLN A 85 -1.93 7.62 16.68
N ARG A 86 -1.74 8.61 15.82
CA ARG A 86 -2.29 8.65 14.45
C ARG A 86 -1.19 8.88 13.44
N THR A 87 -1.43 8.42 12.22
CA THR A 87 -0.62 8.74 11.05
C THR A 87 -1.40 9.66 10.12
N VAL A 88 -0.74 10.14 9.07
CA VAL A 88 -1.31 11.09 8.10
C VAL A 88 -2.61 10.59 7.43
N GLY A 89 -2.81 9.28 7.34
CA GLY A 89 -4.07 8.68 6.88
C GLY A 89 -4.33 8.73 5.37
N ILE A 90 -3.32 9.05 4.56
CA ILE A 90 -3.37 9.06 3.09
C ILE A 90 -3.59 7.64 2.55
N ALA A 91 -4.30 7.56 1.42
CA ALA A 91 -4.72 6.32 0.75
C ALA A 91 -5.63 5.44 1.63
N ASP A 92 -5.85 4.19 1.22
CA ASP A 92 -6.64 3.23 1.98
C ASP A 92 -6.01 2.92 3.35
N SER A 93 -6.38 3.70 4.36
CA SER A 93 -5.73 3.66 5.67
C SER A 93 -6.70 3.36 6.81
N ASN A 94 -6.17 2.85 7.92
CA ASN A 94 -6.79 3.05 9.23
C ASN A 94 -6.29 4.39 9.84
N TYR A 95 -6.58 4.64 11.11
CA TYR A 95 -6.08 5.84 11.79
C TYR A 95 -4.56 5.88 11.97
N ASN A 96 -3.84 4.75 11.81
CA ASN A 96 -2.42 4.63 12.11
C ASN A 96 -1.66 3.58 11.26
N TRP A 97 -1.53 2.34 11.75
CA TRP A 97 -0.83 1.23 11.11
C TRP A 97 -1.68 -0.05 11.18
N PHE A 98 -1.64 -0.89 10.16
CA PHE A 98 -2.29 -2.21 10.21
C PHE A 98 -1.51 -3.21 11.07
N TYR A 99 -0.17 -3.16 11.05
CA TYR A 99 0.68 -4.11 11.80
C TYR A 99 1.86 -3.40 12.47
N GLY A 100 2.10 -3.70 13.75
CA GLY A 100 3.13 -3.04 14.54
C GLY A 100 2.74 -1.58 14.87
N PRO A 101 3.62 -0.58 14.63
CA PRO A 101 4.86 -0.64 13.84
C PRO A 101 6.12 -0.92 14.70
N GLU A 102 5.99 -1.24 15.99
CA GLU A 102 7.16 -1.39 16.88
C GLU A 102 8.11 -2.46 16.40
N SER A 103 7.58 -3.59 15.91
CA SER A 103 8.41 -4.67 15.34
C SER A 103 9.29 -4.17 14.21
N GLN A 104 8.76 -3.31 13.34
CA GLN A 104 9.50 -2.72 12.22
C GLN A 104 10.52 -1.70 12.73
N LEU A 105 10.16 -0.89 13.72
CA LEU A 105 11.05 0.11 14.31
C LEU A 105 12.25 -0.49 15.04
N VAL A 106 12.04 -1.52 15.87
CA VAL A 106 13.15 -2.21 16.56
C VAL A 106 14.02 -3.01 15.58
N PHE A 107 13.45 -3.51 14.48
CA PHE A 107 14.21 -4.09 13.38
C PHE A 107 15.13 -3.06 12.73
N LEU A 108 14.59 -1.88 12.37
CA LEU A 108 15.39 -0.80 11.82
C LEU A 108 16.50 -0.37 12.79
N ASP A 109 16.22 -0.28 14.08
CA ASP A 109 17.26 0.11 15.04
C ASP A 109 18.38 -0.94 15.13
N ARG A 110 18.02 -2.23 15.22
CA ARG A 110 19.00 -3.31 15.35
C ARG A 110 19.88 -3.48 14.12
N PHE A 111 19.27 -3.44 12.94
CA PHE A 111 19.94 -3.85 11.68
C PHE A 111 20.35 -2.67 10.81
N VAL A 112 19.86 -1.45 11.08
CA VAL A 112 20.06 -0.29 10.19
C VAL A 112 20.60 0.93 10.96
N LEU A 113 19.81 1.52 11.85
CA LEU A 113 20.12 2.80 12.49
C LEU A 113 21.19 2.69 13.58
N ARG A 114 21.07 1.66 14.42
CA ARG A 114 21.97 1.33 15.55
C ARG A 114 22.25 2.52 16.47
N ASN A 115 21.23 3.33 16.74
CA ASN A 115 21.38 4.58 17.49
C ASN A 115 20.31 4.81 18.57
N GLY A 116 19.35 3.91 18.72
CA GLY A 116 18.30 4.02 19.74
C GLY A 116 17.03 4.75 19.29
N SER A 117 17.02 5.35 18.09
CA SER A 117 15.87 6.12 17.58
C SER A 117 14.67 5.26 17.22
N GLY A 118 14.90 4.05 16.70
CA GLY A 118 13.82 3.10 16.42
C GLY A 118 13.19 2.59 17.71
N ASN A 119 14.01 2.20 18.68
CA ASN A 119 13.58 1.78 20.01
C ASN A 119 12.78 2.87 20.72
N TRP A 120 13.25 4.12 20.66
CA TRP A 120 12.55 5.28 21.23
C TRP A 120 11.18 5.52 20.60
N LEU A 121 11.08 5.49 19.27
CA LEU A 121 9.80 5.72 18.60
C LEU A 121 8.82 4.58 18.88
N ALA A 122 9.30 3.33 18.89
CA ALA A 122 8.51 2.17 19.28
C ALA A 122 7.94 2.33 20.70
N GLU A 123 8.76 2.77 21.65
CA GLU A 123 8.33 3.04 23.02
C GLU A 123 7.27 4.15 23.07
N LYS A 124 7.44 5.26 22.35
CA LYS A 124 6.45 6.34 22.31
C LYS A 124 5.10 5.87 21.75
N ILE A 125 5.11 5.10 20.67
CA ILE A 125 3.87 4.57 20.09
C ILE A 125 3.23 3.53 21.01
N ARG A 126 4.02 2.73 21.75
CA ARG A 126 3.52 1.77 22.74
C ARG A 126 2.87 2.46 23.94
N GLN A 127 3.52 3.48 24.48
CA GLN A 127 3.01 4.24 25.63
C GLN A 127 1.72 5.00 25.32
N ASN A 128 1.55 5.48 24.08
CA ASN A 128 0.41 6.31 23.71
C ASN A 128 -0.72 5.54 23.01
N ARG A 129 -0.64 4.21 22.90
CA ARG A 129 -1.63 3.43 22.13
C ARG A 129 -3.05 3.60 22.64
N VAL A 130 -3.99 3.82 21.73
CA VAL A 130 -5.42 3.90 22.07
C VAL A 130 -5.92 2.52 22.48
N THR A 131 -6.53 2.43 23.67
CA THR A 131 -7.09 1.19 24.21
C THR A 131 -8.54 0.95 23.80
N GLU A 132 -9.32 2.02 23.62
CA GLU A 132 -10.73 1.99 23.22
C GLU A 132 -11.05 3.19 22.31
N GLY A 133 -11.90 2.98 21.29
CA GLY A 133 -12.35 4.03 20.37
C GLY A 133 -11.51 4.18 19.09
N PRO A 134 -11.65 5.31 18.38
CA PRO A 134 -10.92 5.59 17.13
C PRO A 134 -9.40 5.41 17.26
N GLY A 135 -8.82 4.61 16.38
CA GLY A 135 -7.39 4.27 16.40
C GLY A 135 -6.99 3.07 17.24
N GLN A 136 -7.95 2.39 17.89
CA GLN A 136 -7.72 1.09 18.50
C GLN A 136 -7.30 0.05 17.45
N PRO A 137 -6.19 -0.69 17.66
CA PRO A 137 -5.79 -1.77 16.76
C PRO A 137 -6.83 -2.89 16.68
N ALA A 138 -7.12 -3.37 15.47
CA ALA A 138 -8.11 -4.43 15.26
C ALA A 138 -7.72 -5.74 15.97
N ARG A 139 -8.72 -6.48 16.48
CA ARG A 139 -8.49 -7.76 17.19
C ARG A 139 -7.70 -8.78 16.37
N SER A 140 -7.90 -8.80 15.06
CA SER A 140 -7.21 -9.69 14.12
C SER A 140 -5.75 -9.31 13.84
N GLN A 141 -5.34 -8.08 14.17
CA GLN A 141 -4.04 -7.52 13.78
C GLN A 141 -3.12 -7.24 14.97
N ARG A 142 -3.70 -6.82 16.11
CA ARG A 142 -3.00 -6.23 17.25
C ARG A 142 -1.89 -7.05 17.91
N TRP A 143 -1.89 -8.38 17.73
CA TRP A 143 -0.88 -9.28 18.32
C TRP A 143 0.04 -9.92 17.29
N CYS A 144 -0.16 -9.63 16.00
CA CYS A 144 0.50 -10.31 14.90
C CYS A 144 2.03 -10.21 14.97
N THR A 145 2.58 -9.07 15.38
CA THR A 145 4.02 -8.76 15.30
C THR A 145 4.75 -8.77 16.65
N LEU A 146 4.08 -9.13 17.75
CA LEU A 146 4.70 -9.13 19.08
C LEU A 146 5.91 -10.08 19.16
N HIS A 147 5.84 -11.22 18.48
CA HIS A 147 6.91 -12.22 18.49
C HIS A 147 8.16 -11.73 17.75
N THR A 148 8.02 -11.07 16.60
CA THR A 148 9.15 -10.49 15.86
C THR A 148 9.70 -9.25 16.56
N GLU A 149 8.85 -8.44 17.18
CA GLU A 149 9.28 -7.32 18.03
C GLU A 149 10.18 -7.83 19.16
N PHE A 150 9.77 -8.89 19.86
CA PHE A 150 10.58 -9.51 20.92
C PHE A 150 11.91 -10.05 20.40
N LEU A 151 11.91 -10.73 19.25
CA LEU A 151 13.13 -11.33 18.67
C LEU A 151 14.11 -10.29 18.12
N TRP A 152 13.61 -9.19 17.56
CA TRP A 152 14.43 -8.18 16.89
C TRP A 152 14.82 -7.02 17.79
N TYR A 153 14.21 -6.87 18.97
CA TYR A 153 14.65 -5.88 19.94
C TYR A 153 16.11 -6.12 20.37
N ASP A 154 16.91 -5.06 20.38
CA ASP A 154 18.28 -5.07 20.89
C ASP A 154 18.36 -4.21 22.16
N PRO A 155 18.46 -4.83 23.36
CA PRO A 155 18.50 -4.11 24.63
C PRO A 155 19.81 -3.33 24.83
N SER A 156 20.84 -3.55 24.01
CA SER A 156 22.09 -2.79 24.10
C SER A 156 21.96 -1.37 23.54
N LEU A 157 20.95 -1.13 22.69
CA LEU A 157 20.61 0.18 22.13
C LEU A 157 19.60 0.89 23.04
N SER A 158 20.10 1.80 23.87
CA SER A 158 19.25 2.62 24.76
C SER A 158 18.30 3.51 23.94
N PRO A 159 16.99 3.56 24.25
CA PRO A 159 16.06 4.44 23.57
C PRO A 159 16.51 5.90 23.60
N ALA A 160 16.77 6.49 22.44
CA ALA A 160 17.19 7.89 22.28
C ALA A 160 16.38 8.57 21.18
N PRO A 161 15.79 9.76 21.41
CA PRO A 161 15.08 10.48 20.36
C PRO A 161 16.01 10.90 19.21
N PRO A 162 15.50 11.04 17.98
CA PRO A 162 16.21 11.72 16.91
C PRO A 162 16.64 13.13 17.34
N SER A 163 17.75 13.63 16.78
CA SER A 163 18.36 14.91 17.19
C SER A 163 17.45 16.13 17.00
N ASP A 164 16.45 16.03 16.12
CA ASP A 164 15.50 17.10 15.80
C ASP A 164 14.16 16.97 16.54
N TYR A 165 14.00 15.96 17.40
CA TYR A 165 12.78 15.76 18.16
C TYR A 165 12.43 16.99 19.00
N GLY A 166 11.14 17.34 19.00
CA GLY A 166 10.63 18.54 19.68
C GLY A 166 10.70 19.81 18.85
N THR A 167 11.26 19.76 17.64
CA THR A 167 11.26 20.88 16.69
C THR A 167 10.35 20.56 15.51
N SER A 168 9.51 21.52 15.09
CA SER A 168 8.67 21.35 13.91
C SER A 168 9.51 21.44 12.64
N GLN A 169 9.66 20.30 11.96
CA GLN A 169 10.43 20.19 10.72
C GLN A 169 9.51 19.92 9.54
N LEU A 170 9.82 20.56 8.40
CA LEU A 170 9.26 20.24 7.10
C LEU A 170 10.01 19.06 6.48
N HIS A 171 9.28 18.10 5.92
CA HIS A 171 9.85 16.97 5.19
C HIS A 171 9.05 16.72 3.91
N TYR A 172 9.75 16.51 2.80
CA TYR A 172 9.17 16.20 1.49
C TYR A 172 9.59 14.80 1.04
N PHE A 173 8.61 13.93 0.85
CA PHE A 173 8.74 12.62 0.22
C PHE A 173 8.61 12.82 -1.28
N GLU A 174 9.75 12.94 -1.96
CA GLU A 174 9.82 13.25 -3.39
C GLU A 174 9.31 12.14 -4.31
N ASP A 175 9.34 10.89 -3.87
CA ASP A 175 8.78 9.78 -4.63
C ASP A 175 7.26 9.72 -4.41
N TRP A 176 6.84 9.78 -3.15
CA TRP A 176 5.42 9.73 -2.78
C TRP A 176 4.62 10.98 -3.21
N GLY A 177 5.30 12.12 -3.35
CA GLY A 177 4.68 13.42 -3.60
C GLY A 177 3.95 13.98 -2.38
N VAL A 178 4.48 13.73 -1.17
CA VAL A 178 3.85 14.14 0.10
C VAL A 178 4.77 15.05 0.91
N VAL A 179 4.24 16.18 1.35
CA VAL A 179 4.88 17.08 2.30
C VAL A 179 4.26 16.90 3.68
N THR A 180 5.09 16.88 4.72
CA THR A 180 4.66 16.87 6.12
C THR A 180 5.40 17.95 6.91
N TYR A 181 4.75 18.49 7.92
CA TYR A 181 5.34 19.45 8.85
C TYR A 181 4.87 19.17 10.27
N GLY A 182 5.79 19.21 11.24
CA GLY A 182 5.47 19.11 12.67
C GLY A 182 5.06 17.70 13.12
N SER A 183 5.63 16.68 12.50
CA SER A 183 5.47 15.28 12.86
C SER A 183 6.20 14.89 14.14
N ALA A 184 5.76 13.79 14.76
CA ALA A 184 6.39 13.20 15.95
C ALA A 184 6.59 14.16 17.14
N LEU A 185 5.70 15.13 17.30
CA LEU A 185 5.71 16.05 18.43
C LEU A 185 4.84 15.54 19.59
N PRO A 186 5.06 16.00 20.83
CA PRO A 186 4.07 15.85 21.88
C PRO A 186 2.74 16.54 21.52
N ALA A 187 1.60 16.01 21.93
CA ALA A 187 0.32 16.72 21.85
C ALA A 187 0.30 17.87 22.86
N LYS A 188 0.59 19.08 22.38
CA LYS A 188 0.65 20.32 23.18
C LYS A 188 0.13 21.50 22.35
N THR A 189 -0.30 22.56 23.03
CA THR A 189 -0.57 23.85 22.39
C THR A 189 0.62 24.27 21.53
N SER A 190 0.36 24.82 20.34
CA SER A 190 1.33 25.19 19.28
C SER A 190 2.07 24.06 18.55
N ASN A 191 1.98 22.81 19.00
CA ASN A 191 2.52 21.69 18.22
C ASN A 191 1.51 21.30 17.14
N THR A 192 1.78 21.73 15.91
CA THR A 192 0.85 21.62 14.80
C THR A 192 1.38 20.68 13.76
N PHE A 193 0.49 19.83 13.22
CA PHE A 193 0.78 19.00 12.07
C PHE A 193 0.07 19.53 10.82
N LEU A 194 0.77 19.48 9.69
CA LEU A 194 0.26 19.81 8.37
C LEU A 194 0.79 18.77 7.38
N SER A 195 -0.06 18.27 6.51
CA SER A 195 0.36 17.47 5.35
C SER A 195 -0.23 18.00 4.06
N PHE A 196 0.41 17.70 2.94
CA PHE A 196 -0.06 18.00 1.59
C PHE A 196 0.37 16.90 0.62
N LYS A 197 -0.53 16.39 -0.22
CA LYS A 197 -0.22 15.39 -1.26
C LYS A 197 -0.48 15.97 -2.64
N SER A 198 0.51 15.90 -3.52
CA SER A 198 0.36 16.10 -4.96
C SER A 198 1.52 15.42 -5.68
N GLY A 199 1.29 14.21 -6.18
CA GLY A 199 2.32 13.34 -6.71
C GLY A 199 1.86 12.48 -7.87
N LYS A 200 2.79 11.74 -8.45
CA LYS A 200 2.53 10.77 -9.50
C LYS A 200 1.81 9.54 -8.94
N LEU A 201 0.86 9.00 -9.71
CA LEU A 201 0.23 7.71 -9.42
C LEU A 201 1.29 6.61 -9.25
N GLY A 202 1.18 5.81 -8.20
CA GLY A 202 2.13 4.76 -7.79
C GLY A 202 3.44 5.28 -7.20
N GLY A 203 3.56 6.60 -6.97
CA GLY A 203 4.85 7.23 -6.67
C GLY A 203 5.73 7.42 -7.91
N ARG A 204 6.71 8.31 -7.82
CA ARG A 204 7.58 8.72 -8.94
C ARG A 204 8.29 7.52 -9.56
N ALA A 205 8.83 6.61 -8.76
CA ALA A 205 9.53 5.42 -9.23
C ALA A 205 8.65 4.52 -10.09
N MET A 206 7.48 4.09 -9.59
CA MET A 206 6.61 3.20 -10.36
C MET A 206 6.09 3.88 -11.62
N TYR A 207 5.68 5.14 -11.51
CA TYR A 207 5.22 5.93 -12.64
C TYR A 207 6.30 6.02 -13.72
N ASP A 208 7.52 6.41 -13.36
CA ASP A 208 8.61 6.56 -14.33
C ASP A 208 9.04 5.22 -14.91
N ILE A 209 9.05 4.14 -14.14
CA ILE A 209 9.33 2.79 -14.64
C ILE A 209 8.33 2.39 -15.73
N VAL A 210 7.04 2.62 -15.49
CA VAL A 210 5.98 2.32 -16.45
C VAL A 210 6.11 3.19 -17.71
N HIS A 211 6.17 4.51 -17.54
CA HIS A 211 6.09 5.45 -18.67
C HIS A 211 7.39 5.53 -19.47
N LYS A 212 8.55 5.25 -18.86
CA LYS A 212 9.85 5.19 -19.54
C LYS A 212 10.25 3.78 -19.95
N SER A 213 9.38 2.79 -19.71
CA SER A 213 9.62 1.38 -20.04
C SER A 213 10.95 0.86 -19.48
N LYS A 214 11.18 1.08 -18.19
CA LYS A 214 12.35 0.55 -17.45
C LYS A 214 12.12 -0.92 -17.06
N TYR A 215 13.20 -1.67 -16.82
CA TYR A 215 13.19 -3.10 -16.46
C TYR A 215 12.38 -3.96 -17.44
N LYS A 216 12.61 -3.80 -18.75
CA LYS A 216 11.78 -4.38 -19.83
C LYS A 216 11.63 -5.90 -19.75
N GLU A 217 12.61 -6.58 -19.17
CA GLU A 217 12.65 -8.02 -18.97
C GLU A 217 11.58 -8.47 -17.95
N TRP A 218 11.17 -7.58 -17.03
CA TRP A 218 10.27 -7.88 -15.92
C TRP A 218 8.95 -7.14 -16.00
N VAL A 219 8.99 -5.86 -16.41
CA VAL A 219 7.86 -4.93 -16.35
C VAL A 219 7.31 -4.68 -17.76
N ARG A 220 5.99 -4.86 -17.93
CA ARG A 220 5.27 -4.40 -19.13
C ARG A 220 4.08 -3.54 -18.72
N GLY A 221 4.36 -2.26 -18.48
CA GLY A 221 3.37 -1.27 -18.07
C GLY A 221 2.72 -1.56 -16.71
N TRP A 222 1.54 -0.96 -16.49
CA TRP A 222 0.79 -1.04 -15.23
C TRP A 222 0.34 -2.42 -14.80
N ARG A 223 0.41 -3.44 -15.67
CA ARG A 223 0.00 -4.82 -15.30
C ARG A 223 0.86 -5.41 -14.18
N ASN A 224 2.09 -4.91 -14.02
CA ASN A 224 3.07 -5.36 -13.04
C ASN A 224 2.97 -4.60 -11.70
N PHE A 225 2.13 -3.57 -11.61
CA PHE A 225 1.94 -2.74 -10.42
C PHE A 225 0.46 -2.66 -10.02
N ASN A 226 0.19 -2.27 -8.77
CA ASN A 226 -1.18 -2.13 -8.28
C ASN A 226 -1.36 -0.88 -7.42
N ALA A 227 -1.74 0.23 -8.05
CA ALA A 227 -2.10 1.47 -7.37
C ALA A 227 -3.59 1.50 -6.94
N GLY A 228 -4.23 0.33 -6.79
CA GLY A 228 -5.66 0.25 -6.50
C GLY A 228 -6.07 0.79 -5.12
N HIS A 229 -5.12 0.84 -4.17
CA HIS A 229 -5.32 1.34 -2.81
C HIS A 229 -5.07 2.85 -2.67
N GLU A 230 -4.53 3.51 -3.68
CA GLU A 230 -4.49 4.97 -3.73
C GLU A 230 -5.89 5.59 -3.86
N HIS A 231 -5.99 6.89 -3.58
CA HIS A 231 -7.22 7.67 -3.66
C HIS A 231 -7.12 8.74 -4.77
N PRO A 232 -8.27 9.23 -5.29
CA PRO A 232 -8.31 10.44 -6.11
C PRO A 232 -8.13 11.70 -5.24
N ASP A 233 -6.91 11.89 -4.71
CA ASP A 233 -6.58 12.80 -3.61
C ASP A 233 -5.43 13.77 -3.95
N GLN A 234 -5.12 13.98 -5.23
CA GLN A 234 -4.09 14.94 -5.62
C GLN A 234 -4.50 16.38 -5.23
N ASN A 235 -3.56 17.17 -4.72
CA ASN A 235 -3.76 18.44 -4.01
C ASN A 235 -4.58 18.32 -2.70
N SER A 236 -4.66 17.16 -2.05
CA SER A 236 -5.25 17.03 -0.71
C SER A 236 -4.31 17.54 0.38
N PHE A 237 -4.87 17.82 1.56
CA PHE A 237 -4.11 18.26 2.73
C PHE A 237 -4.80 17.85 4.04
N THR A 238 -4.02 17.72 5.11
CA THR A 238 -4.55 17.60 6.47
C THR A 238 -3.99 18.68 7.37
N PHE A 239 -4.73 19.03 8.42
CA PHE A 239 -4.32 20.06 9.37
C PHE A 239 -4.76 19.71 10.79
N ALA A 240 -3.80 19.57 11.70
CA ALA A 240 -4.03 19.27 13.10
C ALA A 240 -3.36 20.33 14.01
N PRO A 241 -3.95 21.53 14.13
CA PRO A 241 -3.43 22.58 15.02
C PRO A 241 -3.49 22.15 16.49
N ASN A 242 -2.39 22.37 17.23
CA ASN A 242 -2.20 21.89 18.61
C ASN A 242 -2.25 20.35 18.76
N GLY A 243 -2.08 19.61 17.65
CA GLY A 243 -2.20 18.15 17.62
C GLY A 243 -3.64 17.65 17.57
N VAL A 244 -4.64 18.55 17.50
CA VAL A 244 -6.05 18.18 17.40
C VAL A 244 -6.44 18.06 15.92
N PRO A 245 -6.89 16.89 15.44
CA PRO A 245 -7.25 16.70 14.02
C PRO A 245 -8.44 17.60 13.63
N PHE A 246 -8.17 18.66 12.86
CA PHE A 246 -9.21 19.59 12.39
C PHE A 246 -9.67 19.24 10.98
N ILE A 247 -8.74 19.21 10.01
CA ILE A 247 -8.95 18.67 8.67
C ILE A 247 -8.22 17.34 8.58
N THR A 248 -8.93 16.26 8.29
CA THR A 248 -8.41 14.88 8.30
C THR A 248 -8.61 14.22 6.95
N GLU A 249 -7.83 13.18 6.65
CA GLU A 249 -8.22 12.22 5.62
C GLU A 249 -9.46 11.43 6.03
N ALA A 250 -10.12 10.81 5.05
CA ALA A 250 -11.37 10.07 5.25
C ALA A 250 -11.18 8.56 5.52
N LEU A 251 -9.93 8.07 5.51
CA LEU A 251 -9.55 6.67 5.76
C LEU A 251 -10.00 5.71 4.64
N TYR A 252 -9.93 4.40 4.91
CA TYR A 252 -10.31 3.34 3.97
C TYR A 252 -11.79 3.47 3.51
N GLY A 253 -11.98 3.76 2.22
CA GLY A 253 -13.30 4.10 1.67
C GLY A 253 -13.42 3.95 0.15
N PRO A 254 -14.61 4.26 -0.41
CA PRO A 254 -14.83 4.33 -1.85
C PRO A 254 -13.87 5.32 -2.55
N LYS A 255 -13.58 5.08 -3.83
CA LYS A 255 -12.58 5.84 -4.60
C LYS A 255 -13.19 7.06 -5.28
N TYR A 256 -13.65 8.00 -4.46
CA TYR A 256 -14.35 9.22 -4.87
C TYR A 256 -13.54 10.47 -4.47
N THR A 257 -13.41 11.46 -5.37
CA THR A 257 -12.69 12.71 -5.09
C THR A 257 -13.35 13.51 -3.97
N LEU A 258 -14.69 13.44 -3.88
CA LEU A 258 -15.46 14.11 -2.84
C LEU A 258 -15.23 13.56 -1.43
N LEU A 259 -14.52 12.43 -1.30
CA LEU A 259 -14.11 11.87 -0.02
C LEU A 259 -12.71 12.31 0.42
N ASN A 260 -12.04 13.10 -0.41
CA ASN A 260 -10.73 13.66 -0.12
C ASN A 260 -10.86 15.17 0.06
N ASN A 261 -9.85 15.78 0.69
CA ASN A 261 -9.77 17.23 0.85
C ASN A 261 -9.41 17.92 -0.48
N ALA A 262 -10.18 17.69 -1.55
CA ALA A 262 -9.87 18.02 -2.94
C ALA A 262 -11.01 18.84 -3.60
N VAL A 263 -10.91 19.10 -4.90
CA VAL A 263 -11.87 19.91 -5.68
C VAL A 263 -12.54 19.06 -6.76
N LEU A 264 -13.83 19.29 -7.00
CA LEU A 264 -14.53 18.83 -8.19
C LEU A 264 -14.90 20.02 -9.06
N PHE A 265 -14.96 19.82 -10.37
CA PHE A 265 -15.34 20.83 -11.36
C PHE A 265 -16.77 20.58 -11.86
N GLY A 266 -17.56 21.64 -11.98
CA GLY A 266 -18.90 21.57 -12.55
C GLY A 266 -18.82 21.42 -14.07
N SER A 267 -19.05 20.21 -14.58
CA SER A 267 -19.03 19.88 -16.01
C SER A 267 -19.75 18.55 -16.29
N ASP A 268 -20.26 18.38 -17.51
CA ASP A 268 -20.93 17.14 -17.97
C ASP A 268 -19.96 16.19 -18.70
N VAL A 269 -18.69 16.17 -18.27
CA VAL A 269 -17.69 15.24 -18.82
C VAL A 269 -18.15 13.79 -18.62
N SER A 270 -17.96 12.96 -19.65
CA SER A 270 -18.33 11.56 -19.61
C SER A 270 -17.56 10.78 -18.55
N GLY A 271 -18.22 9.84 -17.88
CA GLY A 271 -17.60 8.96 -16.87
C GLY A 271 -17.47 9.55 -15.46
N ALA A 272 -17.94 10.78 -15.21
CA ALA A 272 -17.99 11.37 -13.88
C ALA A 272 -19.00 10.64 -12.97
N CYS A 273 -18.59 10.31 -11.73
CA CYS A 273 -19.46 9.58 -10.80
C CYS A 273 -20.61 10.42 -10.22
N PHE A 274 -20.43 11.74 -10.13
CA PHE A 274 -21.31 12.63 -9.36
C PHE A 274 -21.82 13.82 -10.17
N LYS A 275 -22.43 13.55 -11.34
CA LYS A 275 -22.99 14.61 -12.20
C LYS A 275 -23.84 15.62 -11.39
N PRO A 276 -23.67 16.94 -11.61
CA PRO A 276 -22.86 17.60 -12.65
C PRO A 276 -21.39 17.85 -12.27
N TRP A 277 -20.85 17.13 -11.28
CA TRP A 277 -19.49 17.30 -10.80
C TRP A 277 -18.56 16.22 -11.35
N ALA A 278 -17.43 16.65 -11.90
CA ALA A 278 -16.33 15.82 -12.34
C ALA A 278 -15.16 15.93 -11.35
N GLY A 279 -14.75 14.81 -10.78
CA GLY A 279 -13.56 14.68 -9.94
C GLY A 279 -12.30 14.35 -10.74
N GLN A 280 -11.30 13.81 -10.04
CA GLN A 280 -10.06 13.33 -10.65
C GLN A 280 -10.30 12.09 -11.50
N ILE A 281 -9.48 11.91 -12.52
CA ILE A 281 -9.71 10.90 -13.56
C ILE A 281 -9.56 9.45 -13.06
N THR A 282 -8.91 9.29 -11.91
CA THR A 282 -8.71 8.00 -11.22
C THR A 282 -9.93 7.54 -10.42
N GLU A 283 -10.98 8.36 -10.30
CA GLU A 283 -12.24 7.99 -9.65
C GLU A 283 -12.84 6.70 -10.20
N SER A 284 -13.34 5.85 -9.29
CA SER A 284 -14.12 4.66 -9.65
C SER A 284 -15.47 4.68 -8.96
N CYS A 285 -16.55 4.58 -9.76
CA CYS A 285 -17.92 4.70 -9.27
C CYS A 285 -18.46 3.36 -8.74
N ASP A 286 -18.00 2.27 -9.35
CA ASP A 286 -18.52 0.91 -9.27
C ASP A 286 -17.48 -0.10 -8.74
N SER A 287 -16.25 0.35 -8.47
CA SER A 287 -15.19 -0.47 -7.89
C SER A 287 -14.73 0.05 -6.54
N LYS A 288 -14.26 -0.88 -5.70
CA LYS A 288 -13.48 -0.55 -4.50
C LYS A 288 -12.05 -0.12 -4.82
N TRP A 289 -11.59 -0.38 -6.05
CA TRP A 289 -10.24 -0.11 -6.54
C TRP A 289 -10.19 1.17 -7.36
N LEU A 290 -9.11 1.92 -7.24
CA LEU A 290 -8.85 3.10 -8.06
C LEU A 290 -8.78 2.72 -9.56
N LYS A 291 -9.16 3.63 -10.46
CA LYS A 291 -8.83 3.46 -11.88
C LYS A 291 -7.38 3.88 -12.10
N TYR A 292 -6.54 2.96 -12.56
CA TYR A 292 -5.11 3.23 -12.74
C TYR A 292 -4.46 2.48 -13.92
N LYS A 293 -5.10 1.44 -14.49
CA LYS A 293 -4.44 0.54 -15.46
C LYS A 293 -4.49 1.03 -16.91
N THR A 294 -5.49 1.80 -17.29
CA THR A 294 -5.79 2.08 -18.71
C THR A 294 -6.25 3.52 -18.92
N GLY A 295 -6.02 4.00 -20.15
CA GLY A 295 -6.43 5.34 -20.59
C GLY A 295 -5.76 6.44 -19.77
N GLN A 296 -6.38 7.63 -19.77
CA GLN A 296 -5.85 8.82 -19.09
C GLN A 296 -5.68 8.65 -17.57
N ALA A 297 -6.36 7.68 -16.95
CA ALA A 297 -6.17 7.40 -15.52
C ALA A 297 -4.77 6.84 -15.21
N ALA A 298 -4.17 6.12 -16.17
CA ALA A 298 -2.81 5.60 -16.07
C ALA A 298 -1.74 6.72 -16.08
N ASP A 299 -2.07 7.87 -16.68
CA ASP A 299 -1.20 9.05 -16.81
C ASP A 299 -1.48 10.12 -15.72
N SER A 300 -2.32 9.80 -14.73
CA SER A 300 -2.72 10.76 -13.70
C SER A 300 -1.54 11.14 -12.81
N GLN A 301 -1.34 12.45 -12.63
CA GLN A 301 -0.30 12.97 -11.75
C GLN A 301 -0.68 14.33 -11.15
N GLY A 302 -0.30 14.53 -9.89
CA GLY A 302 -0.09 15.84 -9.29
C GLY A 302 1.40 16.13 -9.14
N GLN A 303 1.74 17.34 -8.71
CA GLN A 303 3.12 17.74 -8.44
C GLN A 303 3.18 18.74 -7.29
N VAL A 304 4.07 18.51 -6.32
CA VAL A 304 4.52 19.54 -5.38
C VAL A 304 5.52 20.45 -6.10
N GLU A 305 5.12 21.67 -6.44
CA GLU A 305 5.99 22.64 -7.11
C GLU A 305 7.02 23.25 -6.16
N VAL A 306 6.63 23.43 -4.89
CA VAL A 306 7.50 23.99 -3.85
C VAL A 306 7.01 23.60 -2.46
N ALA A 307 7.97 23.32 -1.57
CA ALA A 307 7.75 23.13 -0.14
C ALA A 307 8.90 23.81 0.63
N MET A 308 8.62 24.86 1.39
CA MET A 308 9.63 25.67 2.06
C MET A 308 9.22 26.02 3.48
N GLN A 309 10.19 25.96 4.41
CA GLN A 309 10.08 26.48 5.76
C GLN A 309 11.02 27.68 5.92
N ARG A 310 10.50 28.80 6.45
CA ARG A 310 11.25 30.03 6.72
C ARG A 310 10.68 30.73 7.95
N GLN A 311 11.53 31.02 8.95
CA GLN A 311 11.17 31.82 10.12
C GLN A 311 9.83 31.39 10.76
N ASP A 312 9.67 30.09 10.99
CA ASP A 312 8.48 29.42 11.56
C ASP A 312 7.22 29.41 10.67
N MET A 313 7.29 29.96 9.46
CA MET A 313 6.22 29.85 8.46
C MET A 313 6.53 28.73 7.46
N VAL A 314 5.46 28.13 6.94
CA VAL A 314 5.53 27.09 5.91
C VAL A 314 4.76 27.53 4.69
N PHE A 315 5.36 27.36 3.52
CA PHE A 315 4.72 27.54 2.23
C PHE A 315 4.82 26.25 1.41
N VAL A 316 3.68 25.77 0.92
CA VAL A 316 3.60 24.63 -0.01
C VAL A 316 2.71 25.02 -1.18
N ARG A 317 3.13 24.71 -2.41
CA ARG A 317 2.28 24.79 -3.60
C ARG A 317 2.27 23.44 -4.31
N GLY A 318 1.10 22.98 -4.72
CA GLY A 318 0.98 21.89 -5.68
C GLY A 318 0.18 22.28 -6.90
N GLU A 319 0.51 21.65 -8.02
CA GLU A 319 -0.21 21.70 -9.29
C GLU A 319 -0.95 20.37 -9.48
N GLY A 320 -2.25 20.45 -9.78
CA GLY A 320 -3.13 19.30 -9.82
C GLY A 320 -3.89 19.12 -11.13
N SER A 321 -3.71 19.98 -12.13
CA SER A 321 -4.49 19.95 -13.38
C SER A 321 -4.41 18.59 -14.10
N ALA A 322 -3.23 17.96 -14.10
CA ALA A 322 -2.98 16.66 -14.73
C ALA A 322 -3.62 15.46 -14.01
N ALA A 323 -4.25 15.66 -12.84
CA ALA A 323 -5.07 14.65 -12.18
C ALA A 323 -6.54 14.65 -12.67
N TYR A 324 -6.92 15.63 -13.50
CA TYR A 324 -8.29 15.80 -13.99
C TYR A 324 -8.39 15.55 -15.50
N ASN A 325 -9.61 15.33 -15.99
CA ASN A 325 -9.84 15.12 -17.42
C ASN A 325 -9.45 16.39 -18.23
N PRO A 326 -8.58 16.28 -19.25
CA PRO A 326 -8.21 17.39 -20.12
C PRO A 326 -9.39 18.10 -20.81
N GLU A 327 -10.54 17.42 -20.99
CA GLU A 327 -11.77 18.02 -21.55
C GLU A 327 -12.34 19.14 -20.67
N LEU A 328 -12.00 19.19 -19.38
CA LEU A 328 -12.32 20.31 -18.49
C LEU A 328 -11.57 21.59 -18.87
N LYS A 329 -10.49 21.48 -19.66
CA LYS A 329 -9.60 22.56 -20.11
C LYS A 329 -9.18 23.50 -18.98
N VAL A 330 -8.85 22.90 -17.84
CA VAL A 330 -8.19 23.57 -16.71
C VAL A 330 -6.70 23.57 -17.02
N ARG A 331 -6.14 24.75 -17.32
CA ARG A 331 -4.72 24.90 -17.67
C ARG A 331 -3.82 24.72 -16.45
N SER A 332 -4.25 25.27 -15.32
CA SER A 332 -3.54 25.16 -14.05
C SER A 332 -4.55 25.10 -12.91
N PHE A 333 -4.29 24.21 -11.96
CA PHE A 333 -4.96 24.15 -10.68
C PHE A 333 -3.89 24.13 -9.57
N GLN A 334 -3.56 25.33 -9.10
CA GLN A 334 -2.61 25.51 -8.01
C GLN A 334 -3.34 25.54 -6.68
N ARG A 335 -2.89 24.73 -5.73
CA ARG A 335 -3.27 24.84 -4.32
C ARG A 335 -2.08 25.30 -3.50
N ASN A 336 -2.26 26.39 -2.76
CA ASN A 336 -1.23 27.05 -1.98
C ASN A 336 -1.56 26.97 -0.48
N LEU A 337 -0.68 26.42 0.33
CA LEU A 337 -0.80 26.36 1.78
C LEU A 337 0.24 27.30 2.41
N LEU A 338 -0.21 28.19 3.27
CA LEU A 338 0.59 29.18 3.99
C LEU A 338 0.29 29.07 5.48
N LEU A 339 1.15 28.37 6.23
CA LEU A 339 1.06 28.31 7.68
C LEU A 339 1.70 29.59 8.24
N LEU A 340 0.85 30.57 8.59
CA LEU A 340 1.29 31.88 9.08
C LEU A 340 1.61 31.87 10.58
N HIS A 341 0.93 30.98 11.32
CA HIS A 341 1.09 30.73 12.74
C HIS A 341 0.65 29.27 12.99
N PRO A 342 1.14 28.57 14.03
CA PRO A 342 0.76 27.17 14.29
C PRO A 342 -0.76 26.91 14.34
N GLN A 343 -1.55 27.93 14.66
CA GLN A 343 -3.02 27.86 14.70
C GLN A 343 -3.71 28.70 13.61
N LEU A 344 -3.00 29.13 12.57
CA LEU A 344 -3.55 29.89 11.44
C LEU A 344 -2.93 29.41 10.12
N LEU A 345 -3.71 28.62 9.38
CA LEU A 345 -3.38 28.17 8.04
C LEU A 345 -4.23 28.95 7.04
N LEU A 346 -3.58 29.54 6.03
CA LEU A 346 -4.22 30.13 4.88
C LEU A 346 -4.07 29.17 3.69
N LEU A 347 -5.18 28.83 3.04
CA LEU A 347 -5.20 28.04 1.82
C LEU A 347 -5.71 28.90 0.67
N VAL A 348 -5.04 28.85 -0.48
CA VAL A 348 -5.46 29.55 -1.70
C VAL A 348 -5.48 28.58 -2.87
N ASP A 349 -6.68 28.33 -3.38
CA ASP A 349 -6.87 27.65 -4.66
C ASP A 349 -6.86 28.69 -5.78
N HIS A 350 -6.08 28.45 -6.82
CA HIS A 350 -6.03 29.22 -8.05
C HIS A 350 -6.34 28.31 -9.24
N PHE A 351 -7.30 28.72 -10.05
CA PHE A 351 -7.75 28.02 -11.24
C PHE A 351 -7.48 28.90 -12.46
N ALA A 352 -6.71 28.41 -13.43
CA ALA A 352 -6.56 29.03 -14.74
C ALA A 352 -7.32 28.19 -15.78
N LEU A 353 -8.24 28.83 -16.50
CA LEU A 353 -9.10 28.15 -17.48
C LEU A 353 -8.67 28.50 -18.91
N ALA A 354 -8.88 27.57 -19.84
CA ALA A 354 -8.92 27.91 -21.27
C ALA A 354 -10.21 28.70 -21.59
N GLN A 355 -10.18 29.48 -22.67
CA GLN A 355 -11.30 30.36 -23.07
C GLN A 355 -12.60 29.58 -23.32
N ASP A 356 -12.48 28.36 -23.82
CA ASP A 356 -13.54 27.44 -24.18
C ASP A 356 -13.69 26.28 -23.18
N SER A 357 -13.16 26.44 -21.96
CA SER A 357 -13.39 25.48 -20.86
C SER A 357 -14.89 25.32 -20.62
N PRO A 358 -15.40 24.09 -20.41
CA PRO A 358 -16.79 23.87 -19.99
C PRO A 358 -17.01 24.11 -18.48
N SER A 359 -15.93 24.21 -17.69
CA SER A 359 -16.02 24.34 -16.23
C SER A 359 -16.55 25.71 -15.83
N ARG A 360 -17.66 25.74 -15.08
CA ARG A 360 -18.32 26.99 -14.62
C ARG A 360 -18.40 27.12 -13.11
N ALA A 361 -18.13 26.05 -12.38
CA ALA A 361 -18.15 26.04 -10.93
C ALA A 361 -17.10 25.08 -10.39
N MET A 362 -16.72 25.28 -9.14
CA MET A 362 -15.92 24.35 -8.36
C MET A 362 -16.68 23.94 -7.09
N SER A 363 -16.33 22.78 -6.54
CA SER A 363 -16.83 22.23 -5.28
C SER A 363 -15.63 21.69 -4.48
N ALA A 364 -15.21 22.40 -3.44
CA ALA A 364 -14.10 22.00 -2.58
C ALA A 364 -14.61 21.29 -1.32
N PHE A 365 -14.03 20.13 -1.02
CA PHE A 365 -14.38 19.31 0.15
C PHE A 365 -13.33 19.40 1.26
N PHE A 366 -13.78 19.40 2.51
CA PHE A 366 -12.95 19.41 3.71
C PHE A 366 -13.53 18.45 4.75
N HIS A 367 -12.72 17.52 5.24
CA HIS A 367 -13.19 16.37 6.01
C HIS A 367 -12.76 16.39 7.48
N ASN A 368 -13.59 15.80 8.32
CA ASN A 368 -13.25 15.39 9.68
C ASN A 368 -13.95 14.07 9.98
N THR A 369 -13.17 13.02 10.20
CA THR A 369 -13.67 11.65 10.36
C THR A 369 -14.47 11.42 11.63
N GLU A 370 -14.28 12.26 12.66
CA GLU A 370 -14.90 12.06 13.97
C GLU A 370 -15.89 13.16 14.35
N LEU A 371 -15.55 14.42 14.08
CA LEU A 371 -16.31 15.56 14.54
C LEU A 371 -17.16 16.15 13.41
N ALA A 372 -18.46 16.30 13.67
CA ALA A 372 -19.37 16.94 12.74
C ALA A 372 -19.12 18.45 12.63
N PHE A 373 -19.14 18.96 11.40
CA PHE A 373 -19.07 20.40 11.14
C PHE A 373 -20.40 21.10 11.43
N SER A 374 -20.32 22.31 11.95
CA SER A 374 -21.45 23.23 12.11
C SER A 374 -21.17 24.53 11.36
N GLY A 375 -22.17 25.06 10.66
CA GLY A 375 -22.06 26.33 9.96
C GLY A 375 -21.87 27.51 10.94
N ILE A 376 -21.08 28.50 10.53
CA ILE A 376 -20.88 29.76 11.24
C ILE A 376 -20.76 30.91 10.23
N ARG A 377 -20.98 32.14 10.71
CA ARG A 377 -20.82 33.35 9.90
C ARG A 377 -20.10 34.42 10.72
N LYS A 378 -19.20 35.18 10.09
CA LYS A 378 -18.55 36.36 10.67
C LYS A 378 -18.64 37.52 9.69
N GLY A 379 -19.53 38.48 9.97
CA GLY A 379 -19.87 39.54 9.02
C GLY A 379 -20.45 38.96 7.73
N SER A 380 -19.86 39.31 6.58
CA SER A 380 -20.24 38.73 5.29
C SER A 380 -19.65 37.34 5.02
N MET A 381 -18.63 36.90 5.79
CA MET A 381 -17.92 35.65 5.54
C MET A 381 -18.66 34.44 6.13
N HIS A 382 -18.93 33.46 5.29
CA HIS A 382 -19.38 32.13 5.71
C HIS A 382 -18.19 31.29 6.18
N GLY A 383 -18.50 30.32 7.03
CA GLY A 383 -17.54 29.42 7.60
C GLY A 383 -18.18 28.16 8.17
N ALA A 384 -17.32 27.27 8.66
CA ALA A 384 -17.71 26.09 9.40
C ALA A 384 -16.79 25.92 10.62
N PHE A 385 -17.22 25.16 11.61
CA PHE A 385 -16.36 24.79 12.74
C PHE A 385 -16.66 23.38 13.24
N VAL A 386 -15.66 22.76 13.83
CA VAL A 386 -15.83 21.58 14.69
C VAL A 386 -15.60 21.99 16.14
N ARG A 387 -16.17 21.23 17.07
CA ARG A 387 -15.97 21.43 18.51
C ARG A 387 -15.22 20.24 19.06
N HIS A 388 -14.05 20.51 19.64
CA HIS A 388 -13.28 19.54 20.42
C HIS A 388 -13.31 20.01 21.87
N ASP A 389 -13.94 19.25 22.76
CA ASP A 389 -14.27 19.66 24.11
C ASP A 389 -15.03 21.01 24.17
N LYS A 390 -14.40 22.04 24.73
CA LYS A 390 -14.95 23.41 24.82
C LYS A 390 -14.46 24.31 23.68
N ASP A 391 -13.45 23.87 22.95
CA ASP A 391 -12.75 24.67 21.95
C ASP A 391 -13.37 24.52 20.55
N LYS A 392 -13.34 25.62 19.80
CA LYS A 392 -13.85 25.67 18.41
C LYS A 392 -12.69 25.87 17.45
N TYR A 393 -12.54 24.92 16.54
CA TYR A 393 -11.65 24.99 15.39
C TYR A 393 -12.48 25.42 14.18
N LYS A 394 -12.13 26.55 13.57
CA LYS A 394 -13.00 27.28 12.64
C LYS A 394 -12.32 27.41 11.29
N MET A 395 -13.10 27.44 10.23
CA MET A 395 -12.65 27.82 8.90
C MET A 395 -13.61 28.85 8.30
N PHE A 396 -13.06 29.82 7.57
CA PHE A 396 -13.82 30.83 6.82
C PHE A 396 -13.29 30.91 5.41
N TRP A 397 -14.13 31.29 4.45
CA TRP A 397 -13.71 31.37 3.04
C TRP A 397 -14.31 32.56 2.31
N VAL A 398 -13.56 33.06 1.32
CA VAL A 398 -13.98 34.12 0.40
C VAL A 398 -13.36 33.85 -0.97
N ASP A 399 -14.01 34.28 -2.04
CA ASP A 399 -13.40 34.35 -3.36
C ASP A 399 -12.58 35.64 -3.53
N ASP A 400 -11.84 35.75 -4.63
CA ASP A 400 -11.03 36.93 -4.92
C ASP A 400 -11.82 38.20 -5.27
N THR A 401 -13.15 38.13 -5.36
CA THR A 401 -14.04 39.31 -5.42
C THR A 401 -14.50 39.75 -4.03
N GLY A 402 -14.14 39.00 -2.98
CA GLY A 402 -14.59 39.20 -1.60
C GLY A 402 -15.96 38.59 -1.31
N PHE A 403 -16.53 37.83 -2.23
CA PHE A 403 -17.81 37.15 -2.06
C PHE A 403 -17.62 35.81 -1.33
N SER A 404 -18.57 35.44 -0.48
CA SER A 404 -18.50 34.23 0.33
C SER A 404 -19.82 33.49 0.26
N ASN A 405 -19.85 32.37 -0.46
CA ASN A 405 -21.02 31.51 -0.55
C ASN A 405 -21.22 30.68 0.72
N LYS A 406 -22.48 30.37 1.04
CA LYS A 406 -22.78 29.42 2.12
C LYS A 406 -22.40 28.01 1.68
N GLY A 407 -21.47 27.40 2.41
CA GLY A 407 -21.10 25.99 2.24
C GLY A 407 -22.16 25.06 2.83
N THR A 408 -22.15 23.81 2.38
CA THR A 408 -22.97 22.74 2.92
C THR A 408 -22.14 21.88 3.87
N VAL A 409 -22.75 21.42 4.96
CA VAL A 409 -22.13 20.48 5.90
C VAL A 409 -22.93 19.19 5.89
N GLY A 410 -22.25 18.06 6.01
CA GLY A 410 -22.90 16.76 5.95
C GLY A 410 -22.05 15.63 6.48
N PHE A 411 -22.61 14.43 6.41
CA PHE A 411 -21.92 13.18 6.71
C PHE A 411 -22.10 12.24 5.53
N TRP A 412 -20.99 11.76 4.99
CA TRP A 412 -21.02 10.75 3.94
C TRP A 412 -20.83 9.38 4.55
N LYS A 413 -21.87 8.54 4.47
CA LYS A 413 -21.82 7.17 4.99
C LYS A 413 -21.15 6.23 3.99
N TYR A 414 -20.24 5.39 4.45
CA TYR A 414 -19.64 4.37 3.60
C TYR A 414 -20.57 3.15 3.41
N PRO A 415 -20.46 2.47 2.25
CA PRO A 415 -21.13 1.19 2.04
C PRO A 415 -20.70 0.15 3.09
N ALA A 416 -21.58 -0.81 3.41
CA ALA A 416 -21.42 -1.71 4.56
C ALA A 416 -20.20 -2.64 4.49
N ASN A 417 -19.58 -2.80 3.32
CA ASN A 417 -18.37 -3.59 3.12
C ASN A 417 -17.07 -2.85 3.51
N PHE A 418 -17.14 -1.57 3.87
CA PHE A 418 -16.00 -0.80 4.38
C PHE A 418 -15.96 -0.85 5.91
N GLY A 419 -14.76 -0.92 6.50
CA GLY A 419 -14.55 -1.08 7.95
C GLY A 419 -14.80 0.18 8.79
N TYR A 420 -15.17 1.30 8.16
CA TYR A 420 -15.41 2.60 8.79
C TYR A 420 -16.79 3.15 8.42
N ASN A 421 -17.36 3.96 9.31
CA ASN A 421 -18.72 4.48 9.14
C ASN A 421 -18.85 5.51 8.00
N GLY A 422 -17.79 6.27 7.73
CA GLY A 422 -17.82 7.41 6.81
C GLY A 422 -17.05 8.61 7.36
N SER A 423 -17.30 9.79 6.79
CA SER A 423 -16.66 11.05 7.19
C SER A 423 -17.65 12.21 7.21
N ASN A 424 -17.49 13.11 8.18
CA ASN A 424 -18.13 14.42 8.11
C ASN A 424 -17.38 15.30 7.11
N TYR A 425 -18.10 16.20 6.45
CA TYR A 425 -17.52 17.09 5.46
C TYR A 425 -18.15 18.49 5.46
N VAL A 426 -17.38 19.45 4.97
CA VAL A 426 -17.84 20.74 4.45
C VAL A 426 -17.63 20.72 2.94
N ASN A 427 -18.65 21.08 2.18
CA ASN A 427 -18.56 21.33 0.75
C ASN A 427 -18.77 22.84 0.49
N VAL A 428 -17.75 23.48 -0.08
CA VAL A 428 -17.75 24.89 -0.45
C VAL A 428 -17.78 25.01 -1.97
N THR A 429 -18.82 25.65 -2.51
CA THR A 429 -18.96 25.88 -3.96
C THR A 429 -18.72 27.33 -4.35
N ALA A 430 -18.11 27.54 -5.51
CA ALA A 430 -17.91 28.86 -6.10
C ALA A 430 -18.03 28.82 -7.62
N ALA A 431 -18.42 29.95 -8.21
CA ALA A 431 -18.40 30.12 -9.66
C ALA A 431 -16.95 30.28 -10.14
N LEU A 432 -16.64 29.64 -11.27
CA LEU A 432 -15.37 29.83 -11.97
C LEU A 432 -15.55 30.84 -13.10
N ARG A 433 -14.69 31.85 -13.09
CA ARG A 433 -14.56 32.94 -14.07
C ARG A 433 -13.31 32.72 -14.91
N TYR A 434 -13.41 33.00 -16.20
CA TYR A 434 -12.27 33.14 -17.11
C TYR A 434 -11.65 34.55 -16.97
N PRO A 435 -10.32 34.71 -17.05
CA PRO A 435 -9.32 33.66 -17.27
C PRO A 435 -8.89 32.89 -16.02
N PHE A 436 -9.08 33.48 -14.85
CA PHE A 436 -8.72 32.85 -13.58
C PHE A 436 -9.77 33.09 -12.49
N SER A 437 -9.77 32.20 -11.50
CA SER A 437 -10.54 32.32 -10.27
C SER A 437 -9.69 31.91 -9.08
N ARG A 438 -9.86 32.59 -7.96
CA ARG A 438 -9.13 32.27 -6.73
C ARG A 438 -10.06 32.19 -5.53
N MET A 439 -9.80 31.22 -4.66
CA MET A 439 -10.57 30.95 -3.46
C MET A 439 -9.64 30.88 -2.26
N VAL A 440 -9.94 31.67 -1.24
CA VAL A 440 -9.11 31.83 -0.05
C VAL A 440 -9.85 31.27 1.15
N TYR A 441 -9.19 30.39 1.91
CA TYR A 441 -9.70 29.78 3.12
C TYR A 441 -8.76 30.09 4.29
N ALA A 442 -9.30 30.56 5.41
CA ALA A 442 -8.56 30.76 6.65
C ALA A 442 -9.01 29.72 7.68
N LEU A 443 -8.12 28.80 8.05
CA LEU A 443 -8.33 27.76 9.05
C LEU A 443 -7.66 28.18 10.36
N VAL A 444 -8.43 28.20 11.44
CA VAL A 444 -8.09 28.89 12.68
C VAL A 444 -8.33 27.97 13.89
N GLY A 445 -7.29 27.74 14.67
CA GLY A 445 -7.36 27.07 15.97
C GLY A 445 -7.91 27.98 17.08
N PRO A 446 -8.21 27.43 18.26
CA PRO A 446 -8.89 28.17 19.34
C PRO A 446 -8.07 29.35 19.90
N GLY A 447 -6.74 29.29 19.82
CA GLY A 447 -5.85 30.35 20.31
C GLY A 447 -5.75 31.57 19.40
N VAL A 448 -6.36 31.55 18.21
CA VAL A 448 -6.34 32.68 17.26
C VAL A 448 -7.77 33.15 17.01
N GLU A 449 -7.97 34.46 17.08
CA GLU A 449 -9.25 35.09 16.74
C GLU A 449 -9.12 35.93 15.46
N LEU A 450 -9.61 35.39 14.35
CA LEU A 450 -9.68 36.10 13.06
C LEU A 450 -10.67 37.26 13.17
N GLN A 451 -10.24 38.50 12.92
CA GLN A 451 -11.10 39.69 12.88
C GLN A 451 -11.58 40.01 11.47
N SER A 452 -10.68 39.98 10.48
CA SER A 452 -11.03 40.21 9.08
C SER A 452 -10.12 39.44 8.13
N LEU A 453 -10.68 39.00 7.00
CA LEU A 453 -9.96 38.47 5.85
C LEU A 453 -10.37 39.33 4.65
N ARG A 454 -9.41 40.05 4.06
CA ARG A 454 -9.63 40.88 2.88
C ARG A 454 -8.72 40.41 1.76
N VAL A 455 -9.28 40.32 0.57
CA VAL A 455 -8.58 39.80 -0.61
C VAL A 455 -8.70 40.84 -1.72
N ARG A 456 -7.60 41.09 -2.41
CA ARG A 456 -7.53 41.90 -3.63
C ARG A 456 -6.50 41.27 -4.55
N GLY A 457 -6.81 41.10 -5.82
CA GLY A 457 -5.85 40.53 -6.76
C GLY A 457 -5.95 41.18 -8.12
N ASP A 458 -4.89 40.99 -8.89
CA ASP A 458 -4.82 41.28 -10.32
C ASP A 458 -4.54 39.97 -11.07
N ASP A 459 -4.13 40.05 -12.34
CA ASP A 459 -3.89 38.88 -13.20
C ASP A 459 -2.67 38.05 -12.78
N GLN A 460 -1.76 38.61 -11.98
CA GLN A 460 -0.47 38.01 -11.66
C GLN A 460 -0.35 37.64 -10.18
N ARG A 461 -1.01 38.38 -9.29
CA ARG A 461 -0.88 38.22 -7.85
C ARG A 461 -2.18 38.38 -7.09
N LEU A 462 -2.21 37.79 -5.90
CA LEU A 462 -3.27 37.92 -4.91
C LEU A 462 -2.69 38.48 -3.62
N ASP A 463 -3.19 39.63 -3.21
CA ASP A 463 -2.88 40.27 -1.94
C ASP A 463 -3.97 39.93 -0.91
N ILE A 464 -3.56 39.30 0.20
CA ILE A 464 -4.45 38.82 1.25
C ILE A 464 -4.05 39.48 2.56
N ARG A 465 -4.96 40.25 3.15
CA ARG A 465 -4.79 40.85 4.47
C ARG A 465 -5.60 40.08 5.49
N VAL A 466 -4.90 39.43 6.41
CA VAL A 466 -5.46 38.65 7.52
C VAL A 466 -5.22 39.41 8.81
N SER A 467 -6.26 39.95 9.42
CA SER A 467 -6.16 40.60 10.73
C SER A 467 -6.73 39.69 11.79
N THR A 468 -5.93 39.40 12.81
CA THR A 468 -6.32 38.72 14.03
C THR A 468 -6.37 39.72 15.18
N LYS A 469 -6.86 39.32 16.35
CA LYS A 469 -6.84 40.16 17.55
C LYS A 469 -5.42 40.60 17.98
N GLN A 470 -4.41 39.80 17.68
CA GLN A 470 -3.03 40.01 18.15
C GLN A 470 -2.12 40.58 17.06
N GLN A 471 -2.31 40.16 15.81
CA GLN A 471 -1.36 40.41 14.73
C GLN A 471 -2.08 40.54 13.39
N THR A 472 -1.52 41.34 12.48
CA THR A 472 -1.96 41.41 11.08
C THR A 472 -0.88 40.84 10.16
N TYR A 473 -1.31 40.04 9.18
CA TYR A 473 -0.48 39.51 8.11
C TYR A 473 -0.94 40.10 6.78
N THR A 474 0.00 40.56 5.96
CA THR A 474 -0.22 40.87 4.55
C THR A 474 0.56 39.86 3.73
N VAL A 475 -0.15 39.03 2.97
CA VAL A 475 0.40 38.00 2.11
C VAL A 475 0.30 38.49 0.67
N HIS A 476 1.42 38.52 -0.05
CA HIS A 476 1.49 38.72 -1.49
C HIS A 476 1.80 37.37 -2.13
N LEU A 477 0.85 36.79 -2.84
CA LEU A 477 0.98 35.48 -3.48
C LEU A 477 1.01 35.65 -5.00
N VAL A 478 2.08 35.17 -5.66
CA VAL A 478 2.19 35.20 -7.12
C VAL A 478 1.52 33.96 -7.70
N THR A 479 0.48 34.13 -8.52
CA THR A 479 -0.32 33.04 -9.10
C THR A 479 -0.19 32.91 -10.62
N GLY A 480 0.49 33.84 -11.30
CA GLY A 480 0.65 33.81 -12.75
C GLY A 480 1.43 32.59 -13.28
N GLU A 481 1.03 32.05 -14.45
CA GLU A 481 1.66 30.90 -15.12
C GLU A 481 3.12 31.17 -15.53
N VAL A 482 3.43 32.40 -15.97
CA VAL A 482 4.79 32.85 -16.29
C VAL A 482 5.25 33.82 -15.21
N PRO A 483 6.06 33.37 -14.25
CA PRO A 483 6.55 34.26 -13.21
C PRO A 483 7.53 35.26 -13.81
N SER A 484 7.13 36.52 -13.84
CA SER A 484 8.01 37.67 -14.11
C SER A 484 9.02 37.91 -12.99
N SER A 485 8.86 37.22 -11.86
CA SER A 485 9.64 37.37 -10.64
C SER A 485 10.00 36.00 -10.04
N PRO A 486 11.18 35.83 -9.43
CA PRO A 486 11.49 34.60 -8.68
C PRO A 486 10.62 34.41 -7.44
N LEU A 487 9.81 35.40 -7.05
CA LEU A 487 8.95 35.36 -5.87
C LEU A 487 7.76 34.39 -6.04
N TYR A 488 7.59 33.47 -5.07
CA TYR A 488 6.35 32.72 -4.92
C TYR A 488 5.37 33.43 -3.98
N ALA A 489 5.83 33.77 -2.78
CA ALA A 489 5.02 34.43 -1.76
C ALA A 489 5.86 35.34 -0.86
N MET A 490 5.31 36.46 -0.43
CA MET A 490 5.90 37.35 0.56
C MET A 490 4.90 37.64 1.67
N ILE A 491 5.31 37.43 2.92
CA ILE A 491 4.49 37.66 4.10
C ILE A 491 5.10 38.83 4.87
N LEU A 492 4.30 39.86 5.09
CA LEU A 492 4.61 41.02 5.93
C LEU A 492 3.77 40.93 7.20
N SER A 493 4.42 41.03 8.35
CA SER A 493 3.72 41.10 9.63
C SER A 493 4.49 41.95 10.63
N ASP A 494 3.90 43.07 11.05
CA ASP A 494 4.46 44.12 11.91
C ASP A 494 5.92 44.49 11.58
N HIS A 495 6.90 43.76 12.11
CA HIS A 495 8.35 43.97 11.89
C HIS A 495 9.06 42.82 11.13
N LYS A 496 8.33 41.80 10.68
CA LYS A 496 8.87 40.62 9.99
C LYS A 496 8.47 40.62 8.52
N LYS A 497 9.45 40.36 7.66
CA LYS A 497 9.29 40.09 6.22
C LYS A 497 9.83 38.70 5.94
N VAL A 498 8.96 37.78 5.56
CA VAL A 498 9.31 36.41 5.15
C VAL A 498 9.10 36.31 3.65
N VAL A 499 10.11 35.84 2.92
CA VAL A 499 10.08 35.71 1.47
C VAL A 499 10.28 34.24 1.11
N PHE A 500 9.39 33.73 0.27
CA PHE A 500 9.48 32.44 -0.38
C PHE A 500 9.73 32.69 -1.86
N GLU A 501 10.94 32.38 -2.31
CA GLU A 501 11.39 32.62 -3.68
C GLU A 501 12.00 31.35 -4.26
N ARG A 502 12.05 31.29 -5.59
CA ARG A 502 12.73 30.24 -6.34
C ARG A 502 14.20 30.21 -5.95
N THR A 503 14.58 29.17 -5.22
CA THR A 503 15.97 28.70 -5.23
C THR A 503 16.24 28.02 -6.57
N VAL A 504 17.47 28.13 -7.09
CA VAL A 504 17.89 27.38 -8.28
C VAL A 504 17.60 25.90 -8.01
N ALA A 505 16.54 25.37 -8.63
CA ALA A 505 16.22 23.96 -8.50
C ALA A 505 17.30 23.19 -9.26
N GLU A 506 17.95 22.24 -8.59
CA GLU A 506 18.64 21.18 -9.34
C GLU A 506 17.57 20.50 -10.20
N ALA A 507 17.82 20.40 -11.51
CA ALA A 507 16.90 19.73 -12.41
C ALA A 507 16.65 18.33 -11.85
N GLU A 508 15.37 17.97 -11.60
CA GLU A 508 15.00 16.62 -11.18
C GLU A 508 15.51 15.64 -12.24
N ARG A 509 16.59 14.94 -11.90
CA ARG A 509 17.10 13.87 -12.74
C ARG A 509 16.33 12.61 -12.37
N PRO A 510 15.67 11.97 -13.33
CA PRO A 510 15.01 10.71 -13.03
C PRO A 510 16.04 9.71 -12.53
N PRO A 511 15.71 8.89 -11.52
CA PRO A 511 16.60 7.82 -11.08
C PRO A 511 17.01 6.97 -12.28
N ALA A 512 18.32 6.69 -12.38
CA ALA A 512 18.80 5.75 -13.37
C ALA A 512 18.21 4.35 -13.11
N GLU A 513 18.05 3.55 -14.17
CA GLU A 513 17.77 2.12 -14.00
C GLU A 513 18.95 1.45 -13.29
N VAL A 514 18.67 0.47 -12.43
CA VAL A 514 19.75 -0.30 -11.78
C VAL A 514 20.52 -1.07 -12.84
N GLU A 515 21.83 -0.86 -12.91
CA GLU A 515 22.70 -1.56 -13.86
C GLU A 515 22.73 -3.06 -13.59
N GLU A 516 22.75 -3.87 -14.66
CA GLU A 516 22.81 -5.33 -14.59
C GLU A 516 21.77 -5.98 -13.66
N TYR A 517 20.58 -5.36 -13.54
CA TYR A 517 19.53 -5.78 -12.62
C TYR A 517 19.13 -7.26 -12.70
N VAL A 518 19.24 -7.88 -13.88
CA VAL A 518 19.00 -9.33 -14.06
C VAL A 518 20.10 -10.16 -13.38
N ASN A 519 21.36 -9.80 -13.56
CA ASN A 519 22.50 -10.52 -12.98
C ASN A 519 22.47 -10.44 -11.46
N LEU A 520 22.11 -9.28 -10.90
CA LEU A 520 21.99 -9.09 -9.45
C LEU A 520 21.03 -10.11 -8.80
N VAL A 521 19.88 -10.37 -9.45
CA VAL A 521 18.91 -11.37 -8.99
C VAL A 521 19.45 -12.79 -9.16
N GLU A 522 20.06 -13.09 -10.31
CA GLU A 522 20.62 -14.43 -10.57
C GLU A 522 21.76 -14.78 -9.60
N ASP A 523 22.61 -13.81 -9.25
CA ASP A 523 23.69 -13.96 -8.27
C ASP A 523 23.12 -14.32 -6.89
N ASN A 524 22.11 -13.60 -6.41
CA ASN A 524 21.45 -13.92 -5.14
C ASN A 524 20.79 -15.31 -5.14
N LEU A 525 20.23 -15.74 -6.27
CA LEU A 525 19.65 -17.09 -6.40
C LEU A 525 20.70 -18.21 -6.28
N GLN A 526 21.97 -17.95 -6.60
CA GLN A 526 23.04 -18.97 -6.47
C GLN A 526 23.33 -19.35 -5.01
N HIS A 527 22.98 -18.51 -4.04
CA HIS A 527 23.21 -18.77 -2.61
C HIS A 527 22.34 -19.91 -2.05
N VAL A 528 21.22 -20.23 -2.70
CA VAL A 528 20.23 -21.19 -2.20
C VAL A 528 20.73 -22.62 -2.33
N LYS A 529 21.26 -22.95 -3.50
CA LYS A 529 21.61 -24.32 -3.88
C LYS A 529 22.63 -24.96 -2.94
N PRO A 530 23.72 -24.30 -2.51
CA PRO A 530 24.66 -24.87 -1.55
C PRO A 530 24.02 -25.25 -0.21
N VAL A 531 23.08 -24.45 0.31
CA VAL A 531 22.39 -24.71 1.58
C VAL A 531 21.54 -25.97 1.49
N PHE A 532 20.75 -26.10 0.42
CA PHE A 532 19.93 -27.28 0.17
C PHE A 532 20.77 -28.54 -0.05
N GLN A 533 21.87 -28.42 -0.79
CA GLN A 533 22.84 -29.51 -0.95
C GLN A 533 23.41 -29.92 0.42
N GLN A 534 23.84 -28.98 1.26
CA GLN A 534 24.35 -29.29 2.59
C GLN A 534 23.32 -30.03 3.46
N MET A 535 22.06 -29.60 3.45
CA MET A 535 20.97 -30.28 4.16
C MET A 535 20.78 -31.72 3.66
N GLU A 536 20.82 -31.93 2.34
CA GLU A 536 20.79 -33.26 1.74
C GLU A 536 21.96 -34.12 2.24
N ARG A 537 23.20 -33.59 2.22
CA ARG A 537 24.38 -34.31 2.72
C ARG A 537 24.24 -34.69 4.19
N HIS A 538 23.71 -33.80 5.03
CA HIS A 538 23.46 -34.05 6.46
C HIS A 538 22.38 -35.12 6.69
N ILE A 539 21.32 -35.14 5.88
CA ILE A 539 20.28 -36.16 5.98
C ILE A 539 20.84 -37.52 5.53
N LEU A 540 21.55 -37.56 4.40
CA LEU A 540 22.17 -38.78 3.89
C LEU A 540 23.18 -39.36 4.89
N SER A 541 24.01 -38.52 5.52
CA SER A 541 25.00 -38.98 6.51
C SER A 541 24.36 -39.60 7.76
N ARG A 542 23.22 -39.04 8.24
CA ARG A 542 22.44 -39.63 9.34
C ARG A 542 21.81 -40.97 8.95
N VAL A 543 21.32 -41.08 7.72
CA VAL A 543 20.66 -42.29 7.22
C VAL A 543 21.66 -43.42 7.00
N LEU A 544 22.85 -43.11 6.44
CA LEU A 544 23.97 -44.04 6.24
C LEU A 544 24.48 -44.64 7.57
N ASN A 545 24.29 -43.94 8.69
CA ASN A 545 24.69 -44.39 10.03
C ASN A 545 23.60 -45.19 10.77
N SER A 546 22.43 -45.44 10.16
CA SER A 546 21.31 -46.17 10.78
C SER A 546 21.15 -47.58 10.19
N ALA A 547 20.88 -48.60 11.03
CA ALA A 547 20.60 -49.98 10.59
C ALA A 547 19.35 -50.10 9.69
N THR A 548 18.54 -49.04 9.62
CA THR A 548 17.36 -48.88 8.76
C THR A 548 17.65 -48.36 7.34
N PHE A 549 18.94 -48.27 6.96
CA PHE A 549 19.46 -47.72 5.71
C PHE A 549 18.67 -48.07 4.44
N ARG A 550 18.24 -49.33 4.27
CA ARG A 550 17.59 -49.83 3.04
C ARG A 550 16.21 -49.20 2.79
N ARG A 551 15.36 -49.13 3.82
CA ARG A 551 14.01 -48.53 3.73
C ARG A 551 14.05 -47.02 3.50
N THR A 552 15.09 -46.36 4.00
CA THR A 552 15.22 -44.91 3.87
C THR A 552 15.89 -44.54 2.54
N ALA A 553 16.91 -45.28 2.09
CA ALA A 553 17.54 -45.09 0.78
C ALA A 553 16.54 -45.27 -0.39
N GLU A 554 15.67 -46.28 -0.33
CA GLU A 554 14.59 -46.50 -1.31
C GLU A 554 13.56 -45.35 -1.34
N ARG A 555 13.31 -44.69 -0.20
CA ARG A 555 12.43 -43.50 -0.11
C ARG A 555 13.12 -42.19 -0.50
N LEU A 556 14.45 -42.11 -0.39
CA LEU A 556 15.22 -40.89 -0.67
C LEU A 556 15.52 -40.70 -2.17
N LEU A 557 15.67 -41.80 -2.92
CA LEU A 557 16.09 -41.81 -4.32
C LEU A 557 14.93 -42.04 -5.29
N GLN A 558 13.71 -41.53 -5.03
CA GLN A 558 12.62 -41.61 -6.00
C GLN A 558 12.96 -40.79 -7.26
N PHE A 559 13.70 -41.40 -8.18
CA PHE A 559 13.82 -40.94 -9.54
C PHE A 559 12.57 -41.35 -10.32
N SER A 560 12.24 -40.56 -11.34
CA SER A 560 11.25 -40.86 -12.37
C SER A 560 11.50 -42.21 -13.09
N ASP A 561 12.69 -42.81 -12.92
CA ASP A 561 13.11 -44.02 -13.62
C ASP A 561 13.54 -45.13 -12.62
N LYS A 562 12.64 -46.08 -12.33
CA LYS A 562 12.83 -47.16 -11.33
C LYS A 562 14.12 -47.97 -11.55
N LYS A 563 14.51 -48.23 -12.80
CA LYS A 563 15.69 -49.05 -13.15
C LYS A 563 17.03 -48.39 -12.81
N LYS A 564 17.13 -47.05 -12.90
CA LYS A 564 18.36 -46.32 -12.56
C LYS A 564 18.58 -46.27 -11.04
N THR A 565 17.49 -46.21 -10.29
CA THR A 565 17.48 -46.16 -8.82
C THR A 565 18.04 -47.44 -8.22
N GLU A 566 17.60 -48.60 -8.69
CA GLU A 566 18.11 -49.91 -8.24
C GLU A 566 19.62 -50.07 -8.50
N GLY A 567 20.11 -49.67 -9.67
CA GLY A 567 21.53 -49.77 -10.01
C GLY A 567 22.45 -48.84 -9.21
N ILE A 568 21.95 -47.66 -8.80
CA ILE A 568 22.69 -46.72 -7.92
C ILE A 568 22.72 -47.26 -6.49
N VAL A 569 21.59 -47.79 -6.02
CA VAL A 569 21.47 -48.42 -4.70
C VAL A 569 22.40 -49.65 -4.62
N GLU A 570 22.41 -50.52 -5.63
CA GLU A 570 23.34 -51.66 -5.69
C GLU A 570 24.82 -51.24 -5.73
N LYS A 571 25.19 -50.21 -6.50
CA LYS A 571 26.57 -49.68 -6.49
C LYS A 571 26.98 -49.12 -5.13
N MET A 572 26.06 -48.49 -4.40
CA MET A 572 26.30 -48.04 -3.02
C MET A 572 26.46 -49.23 -2.05
N PHE A 573 25.63 -50.26 -2.18
CA PHE A 573 25.74 -51.51 -1.40
C PHE A 573 27.06 -52.26 -1.68
N ALA A 574 27.49 -52.32 -2.94
CA ALA A 574 28.74 -52.96 -3.34
C ALA A 574 29.97 -52.21 -2.79
N LYS A 575 29.97 -50.87 -2.81
CA LYS A 575 31.05 -50.06 -2.21
C LYS A 575 31.07 -50.13 -0.67
N SER A 576 29.91 -50.28 -0.02
CA SER A 576 29.80 -50.50 1.43
C SER A 576 30.33 -51.88 1.85
N LYS A 577 30.00 -52.94 1.11
CA LYS A 577 30.47 -54.31 1.41
C LYS A 577 31.96 -54.51 1.09
N ASN A 578 32.47 -53.95 -0.02
CA ASN A 578 33.86 -54.16 -0.44
C ASN A 578 34.92 -53.46 0.44
N LYS A 579 34.54 -52.60 1.40
CA LYS A 579 35.48 -51.98 2.36
C LYS A 579 35.33 -52.45 3.80
N GLN A 580 34.34 -53.29 4.11
CA GLN A 580 34.27 -53.97 5.42
C GLN A 580 35.17 -55.22 5.48
N GLY A 581 35.73 -55.67 4.35
CA GLY A 581 36.51 -56.91 4.27
C GLY A 581 38.03 -56.82 4.47
N ARG A 582 38.69 -55.66 4.33
CA ARG A 582 40.15 -55.57 4.47
C ARG A 582 40.62 -54.16 4.88
N ALA A 583 40.89 -53.96 6.17
CA ALA A 583 42.00 -53.16 6.70
C ALA A 583 41.95 -53.13 8.24
N LYS A 584 42.89 -53.81 8.89
CA LYS A 584 43.27 -53.54 10.28
C LYS A 584 44.09 -52.24 10.31
N GLY A 585 43.67 -51.27 11.12
CA GLY A 585 44.50 -50.15 11.56
C GLY A 585 44.17 -48.78 10.95
N GLY A 586 43.81 -47.82 11.82
CA GLY A 586 44.04 -46.39 11.60
C GLY A 586 42.90 -45.54 11.00
N ARG A 587 42.38 -44.60 11.80
CA ARG A 587 41.47 -43.47 11.49
C ARG A 587 40.04 -43.80 11.03
N ARG A 588 39.06 -43.59 11.94
CA ARG A 588 37.66 -43.27 11.62
C ARG A 588 37.60 -41.97 10.79
N LEU A 589 37.78 -42.07 9.48
CA LEU A 589 37.57 -40.99 8.53
C LEU A 589 36.13 -41.05 8.01
N ASN A 590 35.43 -39.92 8.07
CA ASN A 590 34.07 -39.64 7.62
C ASN A 590 33.67 -40.35 6.30
N LEU A 591 33.13 -41.57 6.40
CA LEU A 591 32.70 -42.38 5.24
C LEU A 591 31.45 -41.79 4.55
N GLY A 592 30.60 -41.07 5.29
CA GLY A 592 29.40 -40.42 4.76
C GLY A 592 29.69 -39.24 3.81
N TYR A 593 30.79 -38.52 4.01
CA TYR A 593 31.14 -37.37 3.17
C TYR A 593 31.62 -37.78 1.77
N LYS A 594 32.46 -38.82 1.65
CA LYS A 594 32.98 -39.31 0.34
C LYS A 594 31.97 -40.04 -0.54
N LEU A 595 30.91 -40.61 0.05
CA LEU A 595 29.81 -41.23 -0.71
C LEU A 595 28.85 -40.18 -1.26
N SER A 596 28.63 -39.09 -0.54
CA SER A 596 27.79 -37.96 -0.96
C SER A 596 28.35 -37.18 -2.16
N GLU A 597 29.67 -37.05 -2.30
CA GLU A 597 30.30 -36.35 -3.44
C GLU A 597 30.07 -37.03 -4.80
N ASN A 598 29.68 -38.32 -4.82
CA ASN A 598 29.48 -39.10 -6.04
C ASN A 598 27.99 -39.28 -6.42
N LEU A 599 27.06 -38.64 -5.72
CA LEU A 599 25.63 -38.65 -6.09
C LEU A 599 25.32 -37.57 -7.13
N PRO A 600 24.37 -37.81 -8.05
CA PRO A 600 23.91 -36.79 -9.00
C PRO A 600 23.33 -35.59 -8.25
N ASP A 601 23.68 -34.36 -8.65
CA ASP A 601 23.09 -33.13 -8.12
C ASP A 601 21.59 -33.08 -8.46
N ILE A 602 20.75 -33.46 -7.50
CA ILE A 602 19.30 -33.55 -7.68
C ILE A 602 18.72 -32.16 -8.01
N PHE A 603 19.27 -31.10 -7.41
CA PHE A 603 18.81 -29.74 -7.65
C PHE A 603 19.16 -29.24 -9.06
N ALA A 604 20.34 -29.60 -9.59
CA ALA A 604 20.64 -29.34 -11.01
C ALA A 604 19.67 -30.05 -11.97
N GLN A 605 19.24 -31.27 -11.65
CA GLN A 605 18.25 -31.99 -12.46
C GLN A 605 16.88 -31.33 -12.39
N ILE A 606 16.48 -30.86 -11.21
CA ILE A 606 15.24 -30.09 -11.02
C ILE A 606 15.30 -28.81 -11.86
N GLU A 607 16.38 -28.04 -11.79
CA GLU A 607 16.56 -26.81 -12.60
C GLU A 607 16.50 -27.08 -14.11
N LEU A 608 17.11 -28.18 -14.57
CA LEU A 608 17.04 -28.57 -15.97
C LEU A 608 15.63 -28.99 -16.39
N SER A 609 14.88 -29.68 -15.51
CA SER A 609 13.48 -30.02 -15.78
C SER A 609 12.59 -28.78 -15.81
N GLU A 610 12.74 -27.87 -14.86
CA GLU A 610 12.04 -26.59 -14.78
C GLU A 610 12.31 -25.75 -16.04
N LYS A 611 13.58 -25.65 -16.48
CA LYS A 611 13.95 -24.92 -17.69
C LYS A 611 13.32 -25.53 -18.94
N ARG A 612 13.29 -26.87 -19.05
CA ARG A 612 12.62 -27.56 -20.18
C ARG A 612 11.11 -27.36 -20.15
N ASP A 613 10.49 -27.39 -18.97
CA ASP A 613 9.05 -27.22 -18.83
C ASP A 613 8.62 -25.77 -19.09
N ARG A 614 9.42 -24.78 -18.66
CA ARG A 614 9.25 -23.37 -19.04
C ARG A 614 9.36 -23.19 -20.55
N GLN A 615 10.37 -23.77 -21.19
CA GLN A 615 10.53 -23.72 -22.66
C GLN A 615 9.39 -24.42 -23.41
N ARG A 616 8.88 -25.55 -22.91
CA ARG A 616 7.73 -26.25 -23.49
C ARG A 616 6.43 -25.48 -23.35
N THR A 617 6.21 -24.86 -22.19
CA THR A 617 5.04 -24.01 -21.93
C THR A 617 5.09 -22.78 -22.82
N PHE A 618 6.27 -22.15 -22.94
CA PHE A 618 6.49 -21.02 -23.84
C PHE A 618 6.23 -21.37 -25.31
N ARG A 619 6.70 -22.54 -25.79
CA ARG A 619 6.46 -23.01 -27.16
C ARG A 619 4.98 -23.33 -27.45
N ARG A 620 4.28 -24.03 -26.55
CA ARG A 620 2.84 -24.34 -26.75
C ARG A 620 1.98 -23.10 -26.81
N VAL A 621 2.25 -22.13 -25.96
CA VAL A 621 1.50 -20.87 -25.92
C VAL A 621 1.79 -20.00 -27.16
N TYR A 622 3.00 -20.08 -27.73
CA TYR A 622 3.36 -19.40 -28.97
C TYR A 622 2.74 -20.06 -30.22
N GLU A 623 2.57 -21.38 -30.21
CA GLU A 623 1.95 -22.14 -31.31
C GLU A 623 0.42 -22.01 -31.34
N ASP A 624 -0.24 -21.81 -30.19
CA ASP A 624 -1.71 -21.73 -30.10
C ASP A 624 -2.31 -20.35 -30.45
N ASN A 625 -1.53 -19.26 -30.53
CA ASN A 625 -2.06 -17.94 -30.94
C ASN A 625 -0.98 -16.96 -31.48
N PRO A 626 -0.65 -16.98 -32.79
CA PRO A 626 0.41 -16.14 -33.35
C PRO A 626 0.06 -14.65 -33.51
N GLU A 627 -1.21 -14.24 -33.36
CA GLU A 627 -1.68 -12.85 -33.54
C GLU A 627 -2.24 -12.16 -32.27
N SER A 628 -2.24 -12.81 -31.11
CA SER A 628 -2.57 -12.11 -29.86
C SER A 628 -1.33 -11.37 -29.34
N ASN A 629 -1.45 -10.05 -29.17
CA ASN A 629 -0.46 -9.20 -28.50
C ASN A 629 0.20 -9.90 -27.30
N VAL A 630 1.51 -9.69 -27.16
CA VAL A 630 2.46 -10.34 -26.24
C VAL A 630 2.20 -9.99 -24.76
N ASP A 631 0.94 -9.84 -24.34
CA ASP A 631 0.53 -9.07 -23.17
C ASP A 631 0.08 -9.89 -21.94
N SER A 632 0.08 -11.24 -21.99
CA SER A 632 -0.40 -12.08 -20.86
C SER A 632 0.65 -12.96 -20.15
N HIS A 633 1.93 -12.91 -20.52
CA HIS A 633 2.82 -14.08 -20.30
C HIS A 633 3.95 -13.95 -19.25
N LEU A 634 3.81 -13.17 -18.17
CA LEU A 634 4.84 -13.14 -17.11
C LEU A 634 4.38 -13.46 -15.67
N PHE A 635 3.11 -13.81 -15.45
CA PHE A 635 2.64 -14.35 -14.17
C PHE A 635 1.64 -15.49 -14.38
N ILE A 636 2.12 -16.63 -14.88
CA ILE A 636 1.44 -17.91 -14.69
C ILE A 636 2.50 -18.88 -14.18
N ASP A 637 2.62 -19.01 -12.86
CA ASP A 637 3.26 -20.16 -12.24
C ASP A 637 2.26 -20.76 -11.24
N TYR A 638 1.93 -22.04 -11.49
CA TYR A 638 1.11 -22.97 -10.71
C TYR A 638 -0.40 -22.67 -10.57
N ALA A 639 -1.15 -22.88 -11.65
CA ALA A 639 -2.49 -23.45 -11.54
C ALA A 639 -2.37 -24.98 -11.39
N ASP A 640 -2.99 -25.50 -10.34
CA ASP A 640 -3.00 -26.89 -9.91
C ASP A 640 -3.46 -27.82 -11.04
N LYS A 641 -2.63 -28.81 -11.43
CA LYS A 641 -3.05 -29.87 -12.35
C LYS A 641 -3.87 -30.90 -11.58
N LYS A 642 -5.18 -30.71 -11.54
CA LYS A 642 -6.13 -31.82 -11.45
C LYS A 642 -7.10 -31.78 -12.62
N GLY A 643 -7.19 -32.94 -13.28
CA GLY A 643 -7.81 -33.10 -14.60
C GLY A 643 -9.27 -32.68 -14.66
N GLY A 644 -9.64 -32.18 -15.83
CA GLY A 644 -11.02 -31.88 -16.22
C GLY A 644 -11.08 -31.62 -17.72
N LEU A 645 -12.00 -32.30 -18.39
CA LEU A 645 -12.22 -32.33 -19.83
C LEU A 645 -12.27 -30.94 -20.50
N ALA A 646 -11.75 -30.89 -21.73
CA ALA A 646 -11.91 -29.79 -22.66
C ALA A 646 -13.40 -29.45 -22.89
N ARG A 647 -13.73 -28.15 -22.89
CA ARG A 647 -14.95 -27.60 -23.50
C ARG A 647 -14.56 -26.61 -24.61
N PRO A 648 -15.24 -26.63 -25.77
CA PRO A 648 -14.87 -25.78 -26.90
C PRO A 648 -15.30 -24.33 -26.67
N GLN A 649 -14.51 -23.41 -27.19
CA GLN A 649 -14.81 -21.98 -27.29
C GLN A 649 -16.13 -21.76 -28.05
N ALA A 650 -17.05 -21.01 -27.45
CA ALA A 650 -18.20 -20.44 -28.16
C ALA A 650 -17.89 -18.97 -28.46
N LYS A 651 -18.06 -18.60 -29.72
CA LYS A 651 -17.97 -17.24 -30.26
C LYS A 651 -19.06 -16.35 -29.65
N ASP A 652 -18.70 -15.09 -29.43
CA ASP A 652 -19.61 -14.01 -29.06
C ASP A 652 -20.70 -13.80 -30.13
N SER A 653 -21.96 -13.83 -29.71
CA SER A 653 -23.05 -13.12 -30.36
C SER A 653 -23.99 -12.55 -29.29
N GLU A 654 -24.36 -11.28 -29.47
CA GLU A 654 -25.22 -10.47 -28.61
C GLU A 654 -26.52 -11.20 -28.22
N ALA A 655 -26.91 -11.12 -26.93
CA ALA A 655 -28.22 -11.61 -26.48
C ALA A 655 -28.80 -10.78 -25.32
N ASP A 656 -30.11 -10.58 -25.44
CA ASP A 656 -31.06 -9.80 -24.61
C ASP A 656 -31.05 -10.13 -23.10
N PRO A 657 -31.46 -9.20 -22.20
CA PRO A 657 -31.39 -9.37 -20.74
C PRO A 657 -32.41 -10.35 -20.12
N GLY A 658 -33.18 -11.09 -20.92
CA GLY A 658 -34.35 -11.85 -20.45
C GLY A 658 -34.11 -13.32 -20.03
N GLU A 659 -33.01 -13.96 -20.44
CA GLU A 659 -32.84 -15.42 -20.29
C GLU A 659 -31.88 -15.86 -19.16
N SER A 660 -31.17 -14.93 -18.51
CA SER A 660 -30.12 -15.26 -17.54
C SER A 660 -30.60 -15.82 -16.19
N LEU A 661 -31.90 -15.66 -15.87
CA LEU A 661 -32.48 -16.11 -14.60
C LEU A 661 -32.78 -17.62 -14.54
N SER A 662 -32.86 -18.31 -15.67
CA SER A 662 -33.20 -19.74 -15.74
C SER A 662 -32.02 -20.67 -15.45
N HIS A 663 -30.81 -20.30 -15.89
CA HIS A 663 -29.63 -21.17 -15.81
C HIS A 663 -29.01 -21.27 -14.41
N THR A 664 -29.16 -20.25 -13.57
CA THR A 664 -28.55 -20.17 -12.23
C THR A 664 -29.21 -21.14 -11.24
N GLY A 665 -30.53 -21.30 -11.31
CA GLY A 665 -31.28 -22.22 -10.44
C GLY A 665 -30.96 -23.70 -10.70
N VAL A 666 -30.66 -24.07 -11.95
CA VAL A 666 -30.27 -25.44 -12.33
C VAL A 666 -28.87 -25.77 -11.80
N TYR A 667 -27.94 -24.81 -11.84
CA TYR A 667 -26.56 -25.00 -11.37
C TYR A 667 -26.49 -25.15 -9.83
N ILE A 668 -27.26 -24.34 -9.09
CA ILE A 668 -27.35 -24.41 -7.62
C ILE A 668 -27.93 -25.77 -7.18
N ARG A 669 -28.94 -26.28 -7.88
CA ARG A 669 -29.52 -27.61 -7.60
C ARG A 669 -28.53 -28.74 -7.84
N LEU A 670 -27.76 -28.67 -8.93
CA LEU A 670 -26.73 -29.67 -9.23
C LEU A 670 -25.62 -29.68 -8.18
N PHE A 671 -25.20 -28.49 -7.72
CA PHE A 671 -24.22 -28.32 -6.67
C PHE A 671 -24.69 -28.89 -5.33
N LEU A 672 -25.93 -28.62 -4.93
CA LEU A 672 -26.53 -29.16 -3.70
C LEU A 672 -26.68 -30.68 -3.75
N LEU A 673 -27.08 -31.25 -4.89
CA LEU A 673 -27.16 -32.70 -5.10
C LEU A 673 -25.77 -33.36 -5.00
N MET A 674 -24.74 -32.78 -5.62
CA MET A 674 -23.38 -33.31 -5.54
C MET A 674 -22.80 -33.24 -4.13
N ASN A 675 -23.02 -32.14 -3.40
CA ASN A 675 -22.54 -32.02 -2.02
C ASN A 675 -23.27 -32.98 -1.08
N THR A 676 -24.59 -33.13 -1.24
CA THR A 676 -25.38 -34.10 -0.46
C THR A 676 -24.91 -35.53 -0.74
N GLY A 677 -24.68 -35.89 -2.02
CA GLY A 677 -24.14 -37.19 -2.40
C GLY A 677 -22.74 -37.45 -1.83
N THR A 678 -21.86 -36.44 -1.89
CA THR A 678 -20.50 -36.53 -1.34
C THR A 678 -20.50 -36.68 0.18
N PHE A 679 -21.42 -36.00 0.87
CA PHE A 679 -21.62 -36.12 2.31
C PHE A 679 -22.03 -37.53 2.71
N PHE A 680 -23.04 -38.12 2.06
CA PHE A 680 -23.45 -39.50 2.35
C PHE A 680 -22.35 -40.54 2.03
N LEU A 681 -21.53 -40.28 1.01
CA LEU A 681 -20.42 -41.16 0.65
C LEU A 681 -19.29 -41.09 1.68
N LEU A 682 -18.96 -39.90 2.17
CA LEU A 682 -18.03 -39.71 3.29
C LEU A 682 -18.57 -40.32 4.59
N LEU A 683 -19.88 -40.19 4.85
CA LEU A 683 -20.55 -40.81 5.98
C LEU A 683 -20.47 -42.34 5.92
N ALA A 684 -20.69 -42.95 4.76
CA ALA A 684 -20.56 -44.40 4.57
C ALA A 684 -19.11 -44.89 4.76
N VAL A 685 -18.12 -44.15 4.25
CA VAL A 685 -16.69 -44.44 4.45
C VAL A 685 -16.28 -44.31 5.92
N LEU A 686 -16.87 -43.36 6.66
CA LEU A 686 -16.62 -43.18 8.07
C LEU A 686 -17.28 -44.28 8.92
N VAL A 687 -18.55 -44.61 8.66
CA VAL A 687 -19.28 -45.67 9.38
C VAL A 687 -18.63 -47.05 9.17
N THR A 688 -18.08 -47.32 7.98
CA THR A 688 -17.35 -48.56 7.69
C THR A 688 -15.95 -48.60 8.32
N ARG A 689 -15.28 -47.45 8.51
CA ARG A 689 -13.96 -47.39 9.17
C ARG A 689 -14.01 -47.32 10.70
N PHE A 690 -15.10 -46.85 11.30
CA PHE A 690 -15.22 -46.65 12.76
C PHE A 690 -15.85 -47.82 13.52
N GLN A 691 -16.04 -49.00 12.91
CA GLN A 691 -16.54 -50.20 13.60
C GLN A 691 -15.61 -50.75 14.70
N GLY A 692 -14.41 -50.18 14.88
CA GLY A 692 -13.47 -50.58 15.92
C GLY A 692 -13.26 -49.51 17.01
N GLY A 693 -13.88 -49.70 18.18
CA GLY A 693 -13.23 -49.38 19.46
C GLY A 693 -13.36 -47.97 20.07
N HIS A 694 -14.47 -47.23 19.89
CA HIS A 694 -14.70 -45.98 20.62
C HIS A 694 -16.05 -45.92 21.36
N SER A 695 -16.11 -45.15 22.46
CA SER A 695 -17.25 -45.14 23.39
C SER A 695 -18.57 -44.74 22.73
N LEU A 696 -19.67 -45.33 23.21
CA LEU A 696 -21.04 -45.12 22.73
C LEU A 696 -21.49 -43.64 22.78
N HIS A 697 -20.88 -42.82 23.65
CA HIS A 697 -21.23 -41.42 23.82
C HIS A 697 -20.70 -40.52 22.69
N THR A 698 -19.49 -40.80 22.21
CA THR A 698 -18.85 -40.07 21.09
C THR A 698 -19.60 -40.33 19.78
N HIS A 699 -20.04 -41.58 19.59
CA HIS A 699 -20.89 -41.96 18.46
C HIS A 699 -22.21 -41.18 18.46
N ARG A 700 -22.91 -41.12 19.60
CA ARG A 700 -24.19 -40.40 19.71
C ARG A 700 -24.05 -38.90 19.40
N TYR A 701 -23.05 -38.22 19.96
CA TYR A 701 -22.84 -36.79 19.72
C TYR A 701 -22.50 -36.50 18.25
N PHE A 702 -21.71 -37.38 17.63
CA PHE A 702 -21.34 -37.26 16.22
C PHE A 702 -22.53 -37.52 15.28
N TYR A 703 -23.34 -38.56 15.56
CA TYR A 703 -24.57 -38.81 14.80
C TYR A 703 -25.59 -37.67 14.95
N SER A 704 -25.67 -37.02 16.12
CA SER A 704 -26.51 -35.84 16.31
C SER A 704 -26.05 -34.64 15.46
N ILE A 705 -24.74 -34.38 15.35
CA ILE A 705 -24.21 -33.31 14.49
C ILE A 705 -24.49 -33.61 13.03
N LEU A 706 -24.29 -34.84 12.58
CA LEU A 706 -24.56 -35.26 11.20
C LEU A 706 -26.04 -35.18 10.84
N LEU A 707 -26.93 -35.48 11.80
CA LEU A 707 -28.38 -35.35 11.62
C LEU A 707 -28.77 -33.88 11.44
N ILE A 708 -28.21 -32.97 12.26
CA ILE A 708 -28.45 -31.54 12.16
C ILE A 708 -27.97 -31.00 10.81
N ASP A 709 -26.77 -31.39 10.38
CA ASP A 709 -26.19 -30.95 9.11
C ASP A 709 -27.00 -31.47 7.91
N SER A 710 -27.50 -32.71 7.99
CA SER A 710 -28.41 -33.29 6.99
C SER A 710 -29.75 -32.56 6.95
N CYS A 711 -30.31 -32.16 8.11
CA CYS A 711 -31.52 -31.36 8.17
C CYS A 711 -31.33 -29.98 7.55
N ILE A 712 -30.18 -29.33 7.78
CA ILE A 712 -29.87 -28.02 7.19
C ILE A 712 -29.77 -28.13 5.66
N LEU A 713 -29.10 -29.15 5.13
CA LEU A 713 -28.98 -29.38 3.69
C LEU A 713 -30.35 -29.67 3.04
N LEU A 714 -31.20 -30.47 3.69
CA LEU A 714 -32.57 -30.73 3.24
C LEU A 714 -33.45 -29.46 3.28
N PHE A 715 -33.29 -28.62 4.30
CA PHE A 715 -34.02 -27.36 4.41
C PHE A 715 -33.60 -26.36 3.34
N LEU A 716 -32.29 -26.25 3.06
CA LEU A 716 -31.77 -25.43 1.96
C LEU A 716 -32.24 -25.94 0.59
N PHE A 717 -32.25 -27.26 0.38
CA PHE A 717 -32.76 -27.86 -0.85
C PHE A 717 -34.27 -27.62 -1.03
N SER A 718 -35.06 -27.74 0.04
CA SER A 718 -36.50 -27.47 0.02
C SER A 718 -36.83 -25.99 -0.16
N SER A 719 -36.06 -25.09 0.43
CA SER A 719 -36.30 -23.65 0.30
C SER A 719 -35.98 -23.14 -1.11
N CYS A 720 -35.02 -23.77 -1.79
CA CYS A 720 -34.65 -23.51 -3.18
C CYS A 720 -35.63 -24.09 -4.24
N SER A 721 -36.72 -24.75 -3.82
CA SER A 721 -37.80 -25.17 -4.73
C SER A 721 -38.81 -24.06 -5.02
N HIS A 722 -38.87 -23.04 -4.17
CA HIS A 722 -39.64 -21.82 -4.41
C HIS A 722 -38.74 -20.80 -5.11
N SER A 723 -39.33 -20.02 -6.02
CA SER A 723 -38.71 -19.30 -7.15
C SER A 723 -37.67 -18.20 -6.82
N GLN A 724 -37.12 -18.19 -5.61
CA GLN A 724 -36.00 -17.33 -5.21
C GLN A 724 -35.04 -18.15 -4.32
N CYS A 725 -34.07 -18.80 -4.96
CA CYS A 725 -32.75 -19.03 -4.37
C CYS A 725 -31.95 -17.72 -4.51
#